data_AF-A0A2S0VN98-F1
#
_entry.id   AF-A0A2S0VN98-F1
#
_cell.length_a   1.000
_cell.length_b   1.000
_cell.length_c   1.000
_cell.angle_alpha   90.00
_cell.angle_beta   90.00
_cell.angle_gamma   90.00
#
_symmetry.space_group_name_H-M   'P 1'
#
loop_
_entity.id
_entity.type
_entity.pdbx_description
1 polymer ?
#
loop_
_entity_poly.entity_id
_entity_poly.type
_entity_poly.pdbx_seq_one_letter_code
_entity_poly.pdbx_strand_id
1 'polypeptide(L)'
;MSKQIFNYSVGAASLLLSMGLAAKTVYVAPDGNNNNDGSEAAPFASFWKANSVLAAGDTLIIAGGEYRQTLTINKSGTAAEPILVRAKDGERVVIKGTEPVTGWTPYADGIYSTQVNMTIVEHSRQVYHNDELMQIARWPNDSDNDIFTIDAHEVTEAGTESSLTVAGIPDVDLTDGYLWYLGQHSGTSWTKQITSNTLTEINYPAVDITKWPYSNHNPVKRYDGGFGRFFVYGKLDLLDHDREWHYDAASQTLYFKPADGQQPADGDVEIAVRERAIEIDGSYVDLEGINVWGANVKLDGHFNRYAKAEVLHGKQRLGNPDAASGATIGDASINVIGRNNTIEDNVILHGSISGIQIAGWGQSGDNAVIQRNEIRYFDTLGNHTSPIRSNADNVKILKNTISHTGRDAMYVVGTGSEIAYNDVSYAAMINNDGGLFYTVGNTENRNIEIHHNWWHDAMRRDYHDHRTAGIYLDNDSKGFLVHHNVVWNVPWSGVQLNWDNWDNHIYHNTFIDVEQAMGEWINGRNPRDNRVWNNFSTHADWIRSDAYDLDSNLIIEGINQLVDPANQNFMPNAASSLLDSGRDIDDLVVPFAGPAPDVGAYEAGGTRWTAGINAIEDTCDNCASDPNAAPVHPPINPSVMFDDRSKYLSTEYVVGGQINATVNFDAGTGNTVTDTLGGVRFFLRTVDKSTGAWQVVSDIRIDDASAIGKRAGAATATIPLTGLPATVDLPADHFYFLFVQFESSNGVKKAVGAQPLTLVEPAPGSISWDNINNYRNTPFLNTGFMDITVNVEAGTGQEVTSDLSGVKILLRELRSNWTVVSDTEITDASLVGEQSGTVTLSLPLHGLTPTAQLPNGNFYFLFARFKSSDGKVHAATASPIIIDSDFDGDLIGDAMDNDDDNDGILDGLDVFPYDANESVDTDGDGIGNNTDTDDDNDGVADTVDAFPYDASESVDTDGDGIGNNADADDDNDGVDDVLDAFPLDATESIDTDDDGIGNNADNDDDGDSVVDSEDLFPLDASESADFDDDSIGDNADNDDDNDGVEDSADVHLGLVSGNVVITGVDSGITNRVNALGMPLAVQVANADTDCLAGSKNAGQYNSCMSKELNALKAQGDISGSEKGYLQSVVAKNK
;
A
#
# COMPACT_ATOMS: atom_id res chain seq x y z
N MET A 1 -24.60 -41.21 -52.21
CA MET A 1 -23.63 -41.41 -53.31
C MET A 1 -22.54 -40.36 -53.15
N SER A 2 -21.61 -40.52 -52.20
CA SER A 2 -20.35 -41.29 -52.27
C SER A 2 -19.35 -40.75 -53.30
N LYS A 3 -18.40 -39.92 -52.84
CA LYS A 3 -17.07 -39.80 -53.43
C LYS A 3 -16.03 -39.51 -52.35
N GLN A 4 -15.15 -40.49 -52.17
CA GLN A 4 -13.84 -40.44 -51.53
C GLN A 4 -12.82 -39.73 -52.43
N ILE A 5 -11.53 -39.89 -52.06
CA ILE A 5 -10.23 -39.61 -52.69
C ILE A 5 -9.66 -38.25 -52.18
N PHE A 6 -8.47 -38.14 -51.57
CA PHE A 6 -7.15 -38.55 -52.08
C PHE A 6 -6.03 -38.66 -51.00
N ASN A 7 -5.20 -39.69 -51.20
CA ASN A 7 -3.75 -39.88 -51.05
C ASN A 7 -2.91 -39.38 -49.85
N TYR A 8 -2.08 -40.33 -49.38
CA TYR A 8 -0.78 -40.15 -48.73
C TYR A 8 0.34 -39.82 -49.73
N SER A 9 1.21 -38.85 -49.39
CA SER A 9 2.67 -38.92 -49.64
C SER A 9 3.47 -37.88 -48.83
N VAL A 10 4.34 -38.38 -47.95
CA VAL A 10 5.68 -37.92 -47.52
C VAL A 10 5.99 -36.41 -47.54
N GLY A 11 6.25 -35.83 -46.36
CA GLY A 11 6.84 -34.50 -46.19
C GLY A 11 7.67 -34.38 -44.90
N ALA A 12 8.94 -34.03 -45.10
CA ALA A 12 9.94 -33.39 -44.22
C ALA A 12 9.92 -33.62 -42.68
N ALA A 13 11.05 -34.13 -42.18
CA ALA A 13 11.45 -33.95 -40.78
C ALA A 13 11.72 -32.46 -40.51
N SER A 14 10.83 -31.81 -39.76
CA SER A 14 11.08 -30.50 -39.17
C SER A 14 11.92 -30.70 -37.90
N LEU A 15 13.20 -30.38 -37.99
CA LEU A 15 14.06 -30.17 -36.83
C LEU A 15 13.58 -28.89 -36.16
N LEU A 16 12.69 -29.00 -35.16
CA LEU A 16 12.39 -27.90 -34.25
C LEU A 16 13.64 -27.64 -33.41
N LEU A 17 14.49 -26.72 -33.87
CA LEU A 17 15.40 -26.01 -32.96
C LEU A 17 14.51 -25.24 -31.99
N SER A 18 14.39 -25.71 -30.75
CA SER A 18 14.02 -24.84 -29.64
C SER A 18 15.16 -23.83 -29.49
N MET A 19 15.07 -22.69 -30.16
CA MET A 19 15.85 -21.53 -29.77
C MET A 19 15.35 -21.13 -28.39
N GLY A 20 16.06 -21.55 -27.34
CA GLY A 20 15.95 -20.87 -26.05
C GLY A 20 16.35 -19.42 -26.30
N LEU A 21 15.41 -18.49 -26.18
CA LEU A 21 15.74 -17.06 -26.13
C LEU A 21 16.69 -16.88 -24.96
N ALA A 22 17.91 -16.41 -25.23
CA ALA A 22 18.83 -16.04 -24.18
C ALA A 22 18.27 -14.83 -23.44
N ALA A 23 18.35 -14.85 -22.10
CA ALA A 23 18.07 -13.69 -21.25
C ALA A 23 18.72 -12.43 -21.84
N LYS A 24 17.91 -11.39 -22.06
CA LYS A 24 18.39 -10.11 -22.60
C LYS A 24 18.57 -9.08 -21.50
N THR A 25 19.48 -8.14 -21.75
CA THR A 25 19.66 -6.97 -20.89
C THR A 25 19.08 -5.74 -21.58
N VAL A 26 18.20 -5.05 -20.86
CA VAL A 26 17.51 -3.82 -21.29
C VAL A 26 18.04 -2.66 -20.46
N TYR A 27 18.23 -1.49 -21.08
CA TYR A 27 18.77 -0.31 -20.44
C TYR A 27 17.78 0.86 -20.44
N VAL A 28 17.68 1.56 -19.32
CA VAL A 28 16.97 2.84 -19.18
C VAL A 28 17.95 3.91 -18.72
N ALA A 29 17.87 5.11 -19.32
CA ALA A 29 18.68 6.26 -18.93
C ALA A 29 17.88 7.57 -19.02
N PRO A 30 18.23 8.62 -18.24
CA PRO A 30 17.49 9.89 -18.26
C PRO A 30 17.55 10.61 -19.62
N ASP A 31 18.62 10.38 -20.39
CA ASP A 31 18.84 10.92 -21.74
C ASP A 31 18.51 9.90 -22.85
N GLY A 32 17.82 8.80 -22.52
CA GLY A 32 17.39 7.77 -23.46
C GLY A 32 16.28 8.23 -24.41
N ASN A 33 15.84 7.31 -25.28
CA ASN A 33 14.72 7.54 -26.20
C ASN A 33 13.87 6.26 -26.35
N ASN A 34 12.55 6.35 -26.28
CA ASN A 34 11.68 5.17 -26.37
C ASN A 34 11.60 4.54 -27.78
N ASN A 35 12.14 5.21 -28.79
CA ASN A 35 12.36 4.68 -30.13
C ASN A 35 13.67 3.89 -30.27
N ASN A 36 14.54 3.91 -29.25
CA ASN A 36 15.75 3.11 -29.24
C ASN A 36 15.44 1.62 -29.07
N ASP A 37 16.46 0.76 -29.17
CA ASP A 37 16.30 -0.69 -29.03
C ASP A 37 16.46 -1.21 -27.59
N GLY A 38 16.78 -0.33 -26.64
CA GLY A 38 16.99 -0.67 -25.23
C GLY A 38 18.36 -1.27 -24.93
N SER A 39 19.31 -1.20 -25.87
CA SER A 39 20.71 -1.58 -25.63
C SER A 39 21.46 -0.51 -24.80
N GLU A 40 22.63 -0.84 -24.26
CA GLU A 40 23.43 0.13 -23.50
C GLU A 40 23.81 1.37 -24.33
N ALA A 41 24.03 1.19 -25.64
CA ALA A 41 24.38 2.28 -26.55
C ALA A 41 23.16 3.12 -26.98
N ALA A 42 21.96 2.57 -26.84
CA ALA A 42 20.71 3.21 -27.20
C ALA A 42 19.63 2.82 -26.17
N PRO A 43 19.68 3.39 -24.95
CA PRO A 43 18.77 3.04 -23.87
C PRO A 43 17.37 3.64 -24.09
N PHE A 44 16.36 3.02 -23.48
CA PHE A 44 15.01 3.60 -23.40
C PHE A 44 14.99 4.81 -22.47
N ALA A 45 14.00 5.69 -22.66
CA ALA A 45 13.78 6.86 -21.79
C ALA A 45 12.84 6.57 -20.61
N SER A 46 11.97 5.56 -20.73
CA SER A 46 10.93 5.29 -19.73
C SER A 46 10.92 3.87 -19.17
N PHE A 47 10.50 3.75 -17.91
CA PHE A 47 10.28 2.46 -17.27
C PHE A 47 9.15 1.68 -17.93
N TRP A 48 8.08 2.36 -18.37
CA TRP A 48 6.99 1.74 -19.12
C TRP A 48 7.50 1.00 -20.37
N LYS A 49 8.40 1.63 -21.15
CA LYS A 49 8.92 1.02 -22.37
C LYS A 49 9.76 -0.21 -22.04
N ALA A 50 10.59 -0.14 -21.00
CA ALA A 50 11.34 -1.29 -20.51
C ALA A 50 10.39 -2.42 -20.06
N ASN A 51 9.39 -2.13 -19.23
CA ASN A 51 8.43 -3.13 -18.76
C ASN A 51 7.67 -3.82 -19.93
N SER A 52 7.33 -3.08 -20.99
CA SER A 52 6.65 -3.64 -22.17
C SER A 52 7.43 -4.75 -22.89
N VAL A 53 8.76 -4.80 -22.71
CA VAL A 53 9.62 -5.77 -23.39
C VAL A 53 10.26 -6.80 -22.45
N LEU A 54 10.14 -6.64 -21.13
CA LEU A 54 10.74 -7.58 -20.17
C LEU A 54 10.01 -8.93 -20.20
N ALA A 55 10.79 -10.00 -20.04
CA ALA A 55 10.32 -11.37 -19.86
C ALA A 55 11.12 -12.08 -18.75
N ALA A 56 10.67 -13.27 -18.36
CA ALA A 56 11.39 -14.08 -17.37
C ALA A 56 12.87 -14.29 -17.75
N GLY A 57 13.76 -14.11 -16.78
CA GLY A 57 15.22 -14.20 -16.95
C GLY A 57 15.90 -12.91 -17.41
N ASP A 58 15.16 -11.90 -17.87
CA ASP A 58 15.74 -10.66 -18.36
C ASP A 58 16.31 -9.78 -17.23
N THR A 59 17.22 -8.88 -17.60
CA THR A 59 17.78 -7.88 -16.70
C THR A 59 17.49 -6.47 -17.19
N LEU A 60 16.89 -5.63 -16.35
CA LEU A 60 16.79 -4.18 -16.53
C LEU A 60 17.93 -3.48 -15.77
N ILE A 61 18.80 -2.79 -16.50
CA ILE A 61 19.84 -1.91 -15.95
C ILE A 61 19.40 -0.46 -16.08
N ILE A 62 19.43 0.27 -14.96
CA ILE A 62 19.01 1.68 -14.91
C ILE A 62 20.25 2.53 -14.68
N ALA A 63 20.55 3.44 -15.61
CA ALA A 63 21.64 4.39 -15.48
C ALA A 63 21.37 5.41 -14.37
N GLY A 64 22.41 5.93 -13.75
CA GLY A 64 22.34 6.88 -12.66
C GLY A 64 21.63 8.18 -13.04
N GLY A 65 20.83 8.70 -12.11
CA GLY A 65 20.03 9.89 -12.32
C GLY A 65 18.79 9.93 -11.43
N GLU A 66 18.09 11.06 -11.51
CA GLU A 66 16.78 11.24 -10.91
C GLU A 66 15.70 10.91 -11.96
N TYR A 67 14.74 10.07 -11.57
CA TYR A 67 13.62 9.66 -12.40
C TYR A 67 12.32 10.11 -11.74
N ARG A 68 11.47 10.82 -12.49
CA ARG A 68 10.15 11.28 -12.03
C ARG A 68 9.03 10.48 -12.71
N GLN A 69 9.23 9.16 -12.78
CA GLN A 69 8.30 8.18 -13.35
C GLN A 69 8.14 7.03 -12.34
N THR A 70 6.96 6.42 -12.26
CA THR A 70 6.78 5.19 -11.49
C THR A 70 7.49 4.03 -12.19
N LEU A 71 8.29 3.25 -11.46
CA LEU A 71 8.79 1.97 -11.93
C LEU A 71 7.74 0.90 -11.67
N THR A 72 7.02 0.53 -12.73
CA THR A 72 6.03 -0.55 -12.68
C THR A 72 6.58 -1.80 -13.37
N ILE A 73 6.57 -2.93 -12.69
CA ILE A 73 6.87 -4.25 -13.27
C ILE A 73 5.68 -5.18 -13.02
N ASN A 74 4.88 -5.40 -14.05
CA ASN A 74 3.75 -6.33 -14.03
C ASN A 74 4.07 -7.68 -14.73
N LYS A 75 5.33 -7.87 -15.14
CA LYS A 75 5.83 -9.12 -15.71
C LYS A 75 6.43 -9.99 -14.62
N SER A 76 6.17 -11.30 -14.70
CA SER A 76 6.70 -12.26 -13.76
C SER A 76 7.92 -12.98 -14.32
N GLY A 77 8.95 -13.15 -13.49
CA GLY A 77 9.99 -14.14 -13.67
C GLY A 77 9.54 -15.52 -13.20
N THR A 78 10.51 -16.41 -13.05
CA THR A 78 10.33 -17.70 -12.37
C THR A 78 11.45 -17.91 -11.35
N ALA A 79 11.31 -18.91 -10.48
CA ALA A 79 12.39 -19.27 -9.54
C ALA A 79 13.74 -19.60 -10.22
N ALA A 80 13.70 -20.12 -11.45
CA ALA A 80 14.91 -20.43 -12.23
C ALA A 80 15.40 -19.24 -13.06
N GLU A 81 14.49 -18.36 -13.46
CA GLU A 81 14.72 -17.25 -14.38
C GLU A 81 14.02 -15.98 -13.83
N PRO A 82 14.51 -15.40 -12.73
CA PRO A 82 13.93 -14.18 -12.18
C PRO A 82 14.19 -12.99 -13.10
N ILE A 83 13.34 -11.97 -13.03
CA ILE A 83 13.63 -10.66 -13.64
C ILE A 83 14.54 -9.91 -12.69
N LEU A 84 15.66 -9.40 -13.19
CA LEU A 84 16.60 -8.61 -12.39
C LEU A 84 16.44 -7.13 -12.72
N VAL A 85 16.26 -6.26 -11.74
CA VAL A 85 16.21 -4.80 -11.91
C VAL A 85 17.29 -4.17 -11.07
N ARG A 86 18.29 -3.53 -11.69
CA ARG A 86 19.48 -3.06 -10.98
C ARG A 86 19.91 -1.68 -11.44
N ALA A 87 20.41 -0.88 -10.49
CA ALA A 87 21.21 0.28 -10.84
C ALA A 87 22.46 -0.15 -11.60
N LYS A 88 22.89 0.67 -12.57
CA LYS A 88 24.17 0.47 -13.26
C LYS A 88 25.33 0.53 -12.25
N ASP A 89 26.31 -0.35 -12.42
CA ASP A 89 27.40 -0.53 -11.46
C ASP A 89 28.09 0.80 -11.08
N GLY A 90 28.05 1.12 -9.78
CA GLY A 90 28.66 2.33 -9.22
C GLY A 90 27.88 3.63 -9.43
N GLU A 91 26.71 3.56 -10.07
CA GLU A 91 25.83 4.69 -10.30
C GLU A 91 24.67 4.71 -9.29
N ARG A 92 24.17 5.91 -8.97
CA ARG A 92 23.05 6.10 -8.03
C ARG A 92 21.77 6.41 -8.80
N VAL A 93 20.76 5.56 -8.64
CA VAL A 93 19.43 5.73 -9.24
C VAL A 93 18.46 6.18 -8.15
N VAL A 94 17.71 7.25 -8.39
CA VAL A 94 16.66 7.72 -7.47
C VAL A 94 15.36 7.92 -8.24
N ILE A 95 14.29 7.31 -7.76
CA ILE A 95 12.94 7.61 -8.24
C ILE A 95 12.30 8.61 -7.27
N LYS A 96 11.98 9.81 -7.76
CA LYS A 96 11.40 10.89 -6.95
C LYS A 96 9.88 10.92 -7.13
N GLY A 97 9.16 10.94 -6.01
CA GLY A 97 7.72 11.21 -5.91
C GLY A 97 7.35 12.69 -5.95
N THR A 98 8.37 13.55 -6.05
CA THR A 98 8.27 15.00 -5.96
C THR A 98 8.49 15.68 -7.32
N GLU A 99 8.20 16.98 -7.42
CA GLU A 99 8.54 17.84 -8.57
C GLU A 99 9.13 19.17 -8.08
N PRO A 100 10.13 19.74 -8.78
CA PRO A 100 10.71 21.03 -8.45
C PRO A 100 9.71 22.17 -8.70
N VAL A 101 9.73 23.15 -7.82
CA VAL A 101 8.88 24.34 -7.87
C VAL A 101 9.67 25.53 -8.38
N THR A 102 9.09 26.29 -9.29
CA THR A 102 9.68 27.49 -9.89
C THR A 102 8.72 28.67 -9.85
N GLY A 103 9.18 29.87 -10.21
CA GLY A 103 8.32 31.03 -10.41
C GLY A 103 7.86 31.71 -9.13
N TRP A 104 8.69 31.68 -8.08
CA TRP A 104 8.40 32.30 -6.80
C TRP A 104 8.19 33.81 -6.90
N THR A 105 7.14 34.30 -6.23
CA THR A 105 6.82 35.73 -6.12
C THR A 105 6.67 36.12 -4.66
N PRO A 106 7.11 37.32 -4.23
CA PRO A 106 6.87 37.80 -2.87
C PRO A 106 5.37 37.97 -2.59
N TYR A 107 4.91 37.47 -1.44
CA TYR A 107 3.53 37.63 -0.96
C TYR A 107 3.46 38.67 0.17
N ALA A 108 3.89 38.32 1.39
CA ALA A 108 3.93 39.21 2.56
C ALA A 108 4.82 38.62 3.67
N ASP A 109 5.42 39.45 4.53
CA ASP A 109 6.09 39.01 5.78
C ASP A 109 7.10 37.84 5.64
N GLY A 110 7.86 37.82 4.55
CA GLY A 110 8.84 36.77 4.25
C GLY A 110 8.24 35.50 3.64
N ILE A 111 6.93 35.52 3.35
CA ILE A 111 6.20 34.48 2.63
C ILE A 111 6.31 34.76 1.14
N TYR A 112 6.55 33.69 0.38
CA TYR A 112 6.57 33.68 -1.07
C TYR A 112 5.48 32.76 -1.57
N SER A 113 4.95 33.03 -2.76
CA SER A 113 3.95 32.20 -3.40
C SER A 113 4.23 31.91 -4.85
N THR A 114 3.68 30.81 -5.34
CA THR A 114 3.75 30.37 -6.72
C THR A 114 2.57 29.47 -7.07
N GLN A 115 2.27 29.38 -8.35
CA GLN A 115 1.20 28.54 -8.89
C GLN A 115 1.75 27.14 -9.13
N VAL A 116 1.15 26.14 -8.47
CA VAL A 116 1.53 24.73 -8.60
C VAL A 116 0.29 23.84 -8.53
N ASN A 117 0.32 22.72 -9.23
CA ASN A 117 -0.75 21.73 -9.14
C ASN A 117 -0.30 20.54 -8.28
N MET A 118 -0.74 20.50 -7.01
CA MET A 118 -0.55 19.35 -6.13
C MET A 118 -1.71 18.36 -6.29
N THR A 119 -1.61 17.49 -7.30
CA THR A 119 -2.63 16.49 -7.68
C THR A 119 -2.80 15.33 -6.68
N ILE A 120 -1.86 15.18 -5.76
CA ILE A 120 -1.93 14.18 -4.69
C ILE A 120 -3.04 14.51 -3.68
N VAL A 121 -3.61 13.46 -3.09
CA VAL A 121 -4.63 13.58 -2.03
C VAL A 121 -4.14 14.46 -0.88
N GLU A 122 -5.04 15.26 -0.32
CA GLU A 122 -4.70 16.35 0.60
C GLU A 122 -3.83 15.93 1.78
N HIS A 123 -4.19 14.84 2.46
CA HIS A 123 -3.42 14.35 3.61
C HIS A 123 -2.02 13.83 3.23
N SER A 124 -1.71 13.61 1.95
CA SER A 124 -0.39 13.17 1.48
C SER A 124 0.45 14.33 0.90
N ARG A 125 -0.07 15.55 0.86
CA ARG A 125 0.67 16.74 0.37
C ARG A 125 1.85 17.06 1.30
N GLN A 126 3.03 17.21 0.72
CA GLN A 126 4.25 17.60 1.42
C GLN A 126 5.08 18.57 0.59
N VAL A 127 5.84 19.40 1.29
CA VAL A 127 6.80 20.36 0.71
C VAL A 127 8.17 20.07 1.29
N TYR A 128 9.19 20.12 0.43
CA TYR A 128 10.59 19.96 0.78
C TYR A 128 11.36 21.20 0.34
N HIS A 129 12.34 21.64 1.11
CA HIS A 129 13.25 22.72 0.74
C HIS A 129 14.67 22.32 1.10
N ASN A 130 15.56 22.26 0.10
CA ASN A 130 16.92 21.73 0.24
C ASN A 130 16.95 20.33 0.89
N ASP A 131 16.13 19.41 0.34
CA ASP A 131 15.96 18.02 0.80
C ASP A 131 15.42 17.85 2.23
N GLU A 132 15.04 18.93 2.93
CA GLU A 132 14.40 18.86 4.25
C GLU A 132 12.88 18.95 4.14
N LEU A 133 12.17 18.15 4.94
CA LEU A 133 10.72 18.23 5.07
C LEU A 133 10.30 19.55 5.75
N MET A 134 9.41 20.30 5.09
CA MET A 134 8.85 21.55 5.59
C MET A 134 7.56 21.31 6.37
N GLN A 135 7.27 22.20 7.30
CA GLN A 135 6.13 22.06 8.21
C GLN A 135 4.86 22.65 7.62
N ILE A 136 3.73 21.96 7.78
CA ILE A 136 2.46 22.60 7.45
C ILE A 136 2.17 23.72 8.45
N ALA A 137 1.68 24.87 7.96
CA ALA A 137 1.28 26.00 8.78
C ALA A 137 0.32 25.56 9.90
N ARG A 138 0.73 25.78 11.15
CA ARG A 138 0.05 25.21 12.33
C ARG A 138 0.08 26.14 13.54
N TRP A 139 -0.85 25.92 14.46
CA TRP A 139 -0.83 26.55 15.79
C TRP A 139 -0.97 25.51 16.91
N PRO A 140 -0.16 25.58 17.98
CA PRO A 140 1.02 26.44 18.09
C PRO A 140 2.12 26.05 17.10
N ASN A 141 3.01 26.99 16.80
CA ASN A 141 4.13 26.79 15.90
C ASN A 141 5.13 25.82 16.50
N ASP A 142 5.89 25.14 15.63
CA ASP A 142 7.03 24.33 16.02
C ASP A 142 8.26 25.18 16.26
N SER A 143 8.64 25.29 17.51
CA SER A 143 9.69 26.18 17.97
C SER A 143 11.09 25.57 17.94
N ASP A 144 11.19 24.24 17.98
CA ASP A 144 12.47 23.52 17.99
C ASP A 144 12.75 22.69 16.73
N ASN A 145 11.74 22.56 15.84
CA ASN A 145 11.80 21.77 14.61
C ASN A 145 12.16 20.29 14.87
N ASP A 146 11.88 19.79 16.07
CA ASP A 146 11.95 18.39 16.44
C ASP A 146 10.54 17.78 16.40
N ILE A 147 10.31 16.99 15.35
CA ILE A 147 9.03 16.35 15.09
C ILE A 147 8.57 15.41 16.21
N PHE A 148 9.46 15.00 17.11
CA PHE A 148 9.11 14.13 18.23
C PHE A 148 8.78 14.89 19.52
N THR A 149 9.19 16.15 19.68
CA THR A 149 8.94 16.91 20.92
C THR A 149 7.52 17.46 21.01
N ILE A 150 6.81 17.52 19.88
CA ILE A 150 5.38 17.86 19.74
C ILE A 150 5.03 19.12 20.52
N ASP A 151 5.39 20.25 19.93
CA ASP A 151 4.90 21.56 20.34
C ASP A 151 3.39 21.64 20.11
N ALA A 152 2.62 21.41 21.18
CA ALA A 152 1.17 21.33 21.16
C ALA A 152 0.56 22.06 22.36
N HIS A 153 -0.64 22.58 22.19
CA HIS A 153 -1.38 23.26 23.24
C HIS A 153 -2.03 22.24 24.18
N GLU A 154 -1.87 22.42 25.49
CA GLU A 154 -2.50 21.56 26.50
C GLU A 154 -4.00 21.85 26.65
N VAL A 155 -4.79 20.80 26.87
CA VAL A 155 -6.22 20.91 27.15
C VAL A 155 -6.44 20.87 28.65
N THR A 156 -6.85 22.01 29.21
CA THR A 156 -6.99 22.21 30.66
C THR A 156 -8.42 22.04 31.17
N GLU A 157 -9.41 22.06 30.28
CA GLU A 157 -10.83 21.93 30.59
C GLU A 157 -11.47 20.81 29.79
N ALA A 158 -12.50 20.18 30.34
CA ALA A 158 -13.19 19.09 29.66
C ALA A 158 -13.94 19.64 28.44
N GLY A 159 -13.73 19.02 27.29
CA GLY A 159 -14.51 19.25 26.08
C GLY A 159 -15.78 18.41 26.04
N THR A 160 -16.31 18.21 24.83
CA THR A 160 -17.42 17.30 24.52
C THR A 160 -16.98 16.26 23.49
N GLU A 161 -17.86 15.33 23.10
CA GLU A 161 -17.58 14.45 21.97
C GLU A 161 -17.36 15.18 20.63
N SER A 162 -17.69 16.47 20.54
CA SER A 162 -17.62 17.28 19.31
C SER A 162 -16.94 18.64 19.50
N SER A 163 -16.33 18.92 20.66
CA SER A 163 -15.64 20.19 20.89
C SER A 163 -14.49 20.11 21.89
N LEU A 164 -13.47 20.96 21.69
CA LEU A 164 -12.41 21.27 22.66
C LEU A 164 -12.68 22.64 23.27
N THR A 165 -12.67 22.74 24.60
CA THR A 165 -12.73 24.02 25.32
C THR A 165 -11.33 24.40 25.80
N VAL A 166 -10.79 25.49 25.26
CA VAL A 166 -9.40 25.91 25.51
C VAL A 166 -9.22 27.40 25.24
N ALA A 167 -8.46 28.09 26.08
CA ALA A 167 -8.16 29.50 25.91
C ALA A 167 -7.00 29.72 24.94
N GLY A 168 -6.92 30.92 24.34
CA GLY A 168 -5.76 31.32 23.54
C GLY A 168 -5.80 30.86 22.08
N ILE A 169 -6.94 30.33 21.61
CA ILE A 169 -7.15 30.03 20.20
C ILE A 169 -6.93 31.32 19.38
N PRO A 170 -6.17 31.27 18.28
CA PRO A 170 -5.94 32.43 17.41
C PRO A 170 -7.26 33.01 16.90
N ASP A 171 -7.30 34.34 16.72
CA ASP A 171 -8.46 35.06 16.18
C ASP A 171 -8.49 34.96 14.64
N VAL A 172 -8.63 33.73 14.16
CA VAL A 172 -8.66 33.36 12.73
C VAL A 172 -9.77 32.33 12.50
N ASP A 173 -10.24 32.21 11.26
CA ASP A 173 -11.23 31.19 10.89
C ASP A 173 -10.54 29.85 10.63
N LEU A 174 -10.76 28.89 11.54
CA LEU A 174 -10.21 27.55 11.45
C LEU A 174 -11.14 26.56 10.73
N THR A 175 -12.34 26.99 10.30
CA THR A 175 -13.33 26.13 9.61
C THR A 175 -12.71 25.49 8.38
N ASP A 176 -12.90 24.18 8.18
CA ASP A 176 -12.27 23.35 7.13
C ASP A 176 -10.77 23.05 7.32
N GLY A 177 -10.13 23.64 8.33
CA GLY A 177 -8.80 23.22 8.78
C GLY A 177 -8.87 21.91 9.57
N TYR A 178 -7.75 21.50 10.15
CA TYR A 178 -7.65 20.22 10.87
C TYR A 178 -7.19 20.39 12.31
N LEU A 179 -7.73 19.53 13.16
CA LEU A 179 -7.32 19.31 14.54
C LEU A 179 -6.57 17.99 14.60
N TRP A 180 -5.31 18.02 15.03
CA TRP A 180 -4.60 16.85 15.53
C TRP A 180 -4.69 16.83 17.05
N TYR A 181 -5.12 15.72 17.64
CA TYR A 181 -5.30 15.60 19.07
C TYR A 181 -4.67 14.32 19.61
N LEU A 182 -3.95 14.46 20.72
CA LEU A 182 -3.38 13.37 21.50
C LEU A 182 -4.04 13.35 22.87
N GLY A 183 -4.80 12.27 23.13
CA GLY A 183 -5.54 12.10 24.38
C GLY A 183 -4.62 11.98 25.59
N GLN A 184 -5.08 12.42 26.77
CA GLN A 184 -4.28 12.35 27.99
C GLN A 184 -3.88 10.92 28.36
N HIS A 185 -4.80 9.98 28.16
CA HIS A 185 -4.49 8.56 28.24
C HIS A 185 -3.64 8.18 27.03
N SER A 186 -2.45 7.65 27.31
CA SER A 186 -1.49 7.09 26.36
C SER A 186 -2.15 6.06 25.42
N GLY A 187 -1.81 6.02 24.14
CA GLY A 187 -2.22 4.92 23.24
C GLY A 187 -2.39 5.31 21.77
N THR A 188 -2.97 6.47 21.44
CA THR A 188 -3.01 6.96 20.04
C THR A 188 -3.38 8.44 19.96
N SER A 189 -2.84 9.15 18.97
CA SER A 189 -3.41 10.39 18.45
C SER A 189 -4.55 10.12 17.45
N TRP A 190 -5.29 11.15 17.08
CA TRP A 190 -6.26 11.14 15.98
C TRP A 190 -6.43 12.54 15.37
N THR A 191 -7.01 12.60 14.17
CA THR A 191 -7.24 13.85 13.43
C THR A 191 -8.72 14.02 13.08
N LYS A 192 -9.25 15.24 13.18
CA LYS A 192 -10.58 15.60 12.66
C LYS A 192 -10.58 16.97 11.97
N GLN A 193 -11.43 17.12 10.96
CA GLN A 193 -11.67 18.42 10.34
C GLN A 193 -12.46 19.33 11.29
N ILE A 194 -12.12 20.60 11.32
CA ILE A 194 -12.72 21.63 12.17
C ILE A 194 -13.97 22.17 11.46
N THR A 195 -15.08 22.25 12.18
CA THR A 195 -16.36 22.77 11.64
C THR A 195 -16.62 24.23 11.99
N SER A 196 -16.03 24.71 13.08
CA SER A 196 -16.03 26.12 13.48
C SER A 196 -15.14 26.33 14.71
N ASN A 197 -14.76 27.57 14.99
CA ASN A 197 -14.11 27.94 16.24
C ASN A 197 -14.64 29.26 16.81
N THR A 198 -14.38 29.46 18.10
CA THR A 198 -14.39 30.76 18.79
C THR A 198 -13.02 30.95 19.44
N LEU A 199 -12.80 32.08 20.13
CA LEU A 199 -11.57 32.30 20.89
C LEU A 199 -11.37 31.33 22.08
N THR A 200 -12.39 30.54 22.42
CA THR A 200 -12.37 29.62 23.56
C THR A 200 -12.83 28.19 23.25
N GLU A 201 -13.23 27.90 22.01
CA GLU A 201 -13.78 26.59 21.64
C GLU A 201 -13.45 26.24 20.18
N ILE A 202 -13.08 24.99 19.93
CA ILE A 202 -12.91 24.41 18.58
C ILE A 202 -13.94 23.28 18.43
N ASN A 203 -14.75 23.32 17.37
CA ASN A 203 -15.77 22.33 17.08
C ASN A 203 -15.36 21.41 15.93
N TYR A 204 -15.77 20.15 15.98
CA TYR A 204 -15.48 19.12 14.98
C TYR A 204 -16.60 18.05 14.97
N PRO A 205 -16.66 17.14 13.97
CA PRO A 205 -17.66 16.08 13.95
C PRO A 205 -17.57 15.17 15.19
N ALA A 206 -18.71 14.84 15.78
CA ALA A 206 -18.77 14.06 17.01
C ALA A 206 -18.04 12.70 16.89
N VAL A 207 -17.24 12.35 17.90
CA VAL A 207 -16.57 11.04 18.01
C VAL A 207 -17.36 10.08 18.90
N ASP A 208 -17.35 8.79 18.57
CA ASP A 208 -18.04 7.76 19.36
C ASP A 208 -17.23 7.39 20.62
N ILE A 209 -17.41 8.14 21.70
CA ILE A 209 -16.73 7.95 23.00
C ILE A 209 -17.06 6.62 23.70
N THR A 210 -17.88 5.75 23.10
CA THR A 210 -18.17 4.41 23.63
C THR A 210 -17.29 3.33 23.01
N LYS A 211 -16.58 3.63 21.92
CA LYS A 211 -15.74 2.69 21.18
C LYS A 211 -14.28 3.09 21.20
N TRP A 212 -13.40 2.11 21.15
CA TRP A 212 -11.98 2.38 20.95
C TRP A 212 -11.76 3.02 19.57
N PRO A 213 -10.89 4.05 19.43
CA PRO A 213 -9.98 4.61 20.44
C PRO A 213 -10.62 5.63 21.39
N TYR A 214 -11.69 6.30 20.97
CA TYR A 214 -12.27 7.43 21.70
C TYR A 214 -12.81 7.07 23.08
N SER A 215 -13.03 5.80 23.38
CA SER A 215 -13.40 5.36 24.74
C SER A 215 -12.41 5.85 25.81
N ASN A 216 -11.12 5.94 25.50
CA ASN A 216 -10.09 6.41 26.43
C ASN A 216 -9.35 7.66 25.94
N HIS A 217 -9.22 7.84 24.62
CA HIS A 217 -8.44 8.94 24.03
C HIS A 217 -9.35 10.08 23.55
N ASN A 218 -10.18 10.62 24.43
CA ASN A 218 -11.14 11.70 24.11
C ASN A 218 -10.97 12.92 25.05
N PRO A 219 -11.47 14.10 24.64
CA PRO A 219 -11.29 15.33 25.42
C PRO A 219 -12.29 15.51 26.57
N VAL A 220 -13.19 14.55 26.80
CA VAL A 220 -14.13 14.56 27.94
C VAL A 220 -13.49 13.93 29.18
N LYS A 221 -12.68 12.88 29.00
CA LYS A 221 -12.09 12.12 30.10
C LYS A 221 -10.81 12.76 30.61
N ARG A 222 -10.75 12.92 31.93
CA ARG A 222 -9.55 13.38 32.63
C ARG A 222 -8.70 12.19 33.08
N TYR A 223 -7.43 12.20 32.73
CA TYR A 223 -6.41 11.26 33.20
C TYR A 223 -5.23 12.05 33.77
N ASP A 224 -4.53 11.55 34.79
CA ASP A 224 -3.29 12.17 35.34
C ASP A 224 -3.28 13.71 35.49
N GLY A 225 -4.45 14.29 35.79
CA GLY A 225 -4.62 15.74 35.97
C GLY A 225 -4.93 16.56 34.72
N GLY A 226 -4.88 16.00 33.50
CA GLY A 226 -5.13 16.71 32.23
C GLY A 226 -6.19 16.07 31.32
N PHE A 227 -6.39 16.67 30.13
CA PHE A 227 -7.32 16.20 29.09
C PHE A 227 -6.63 16.01 27.74
N GLY A 228 -5.30 15.99 27.67
CA GLY A 228 -4.55 15.78 26.43
C GLY A 228 -4.01 17.09 25.86
N ARG A 229 -3.59 17.03 24.59
CA ARG A 229 -2.95 18.14 23.88
C ARG A 229 -3.30 18.10 22.40
N PHE A 230 -3.14 19.24 21.74
CA PHE A 230 -3.50 19.36 20.33
C PHE A 230 -2.71 20.46 19.61
N PHE A 231 -2.70 20.39 18.29
CA PHE A 231 -2.42 21.52 17.43
C PHE A 231 -3.45 21.55 16.30
N VAL A 232 -3.63 22.72 15.71
CA VAL A 232 -4.47 22.91 14.52
C VAL A 232 -3.61 23.30 13.33
N TYR A 233 -4.02 22.94 12.12
CA TYR A 233 -3.26 23.21 10.91
C TYR A 233 -4.15 23.34 9.67
N GLY A 234 -3.55 23.71 8.55
CA GLY A 234 -4.22 23.73 7.24
C GLY A 234 -4.85 25.07 6.87
N LYS A 235 -4.42 26.17 7.48
CA LYS A 235 -4.91 27.53 7.17
C LYS A 235 -3.78 28.49 6.86
N LEU A 236 -3.96 29.31 5.82
CA LEU A 236 -2.99 30.34 5.42
C LEU A 236 -2.75 31.36 6.54
N ASP A 237 -3.78 31.70 7.31
CA ASP A 237 -3.66 32.64 8.44
C ASP A 237 -2.79 32.10 9.59
N LEU A 238 -2.47 30.80 9.59
CA LEU A 238 -1.52 30.19 10.52
C LEU A 238 -0.08 30.17 9.98
N LEU A 239 0.15 30.59 8.73
CA LEU A 239 1.49 30.64 8.13
C LEU A 239 2.24 31.87 8.64
N ASP A 240 2.94 31.72 9.76
CA ASP A 240 3.62 32.85 10.40
C ASP A 240 5.06 32.53 10.84
N HIS A 241 5.46 31.26 10.83
CA HIS A 241 6.76 30.79 11.27
C HIS A 241 7.67 30.35 10.12
N ASP A 242 8.98 30.45 10.35
CA ASP A 242 9.99 29.95 9.43
C ASP A 242 9.83 28.44 9.22
N ARG A 243 10.06 27.96 7.98
CA ARG A 243 9.89 26.57 7.50
C ARG A 243 8.45 26.10 7.33
N GLU A 244 7.48 27.00 7.37
CA GLU A 244 6.08 26.64 7.18
C GLU A 244 5.61 26.80 5.74
N TRP A 245 4.59 26.02 5.36
CA TRP A 245 3.90 26.12 4.08
C TRP A 245 2.38 25.97 4.21
N HIS A 246 1.66 26.51 3.22
CA HIS A 246 0.22 26.32 3.04
C HIS A 246 -0.10 26.20 1.55
N TYR A 247 -1.00 25.29 1.19
CA TYR A 247 -1.47 25.13 -0.19
C TYR A 247 -2.97 25.41 -0.27
N ASP A 248 -3.34 26.39 -1.11
CA ASP A 248 -4.72 26.67 -1.45
C ASP A 248 -5.09 25.92 -2.74
N ALA A 249 -5.90 24.87 -2.59
CA ALA A 249 -6.31 24.03 -3.70
C ALA A 249 -7.27 24.73 -4.69
N ALA A 250 -8.05 25.72 -4.24
CA ALA A 250 -9.00 26.43 -5.09
C ALA A 250 -8.28 27.36 -6.07
N SER A 251 -7.22 28.01 -5.61
CA SER A 251 -6.39 28.89 -6.44
C SER A 251 -5.11 28.23 -6.97
N GLN A 252 -4.86 26.96 -6.64
CA GLN A 252 -3.63 26.22 -6.95
C GLN A 252 -2.36 26.99 -6.55
N THR A 253 -2.41 27.67 -5.40
CA THR A 253 -1.31 28.52 -4.92
C THR A 253 -0.61 27.86 -3.74
N LEU A 254 0.69 27.64 -3.85
CA LEU A 254 1.55 27.29 -2.73
C LEU A 254 2.12 28.57 -2.11
N TYR A 255 1.96 28.70 -0.80
CA TYR A 255 2.57 29.72 0.04
C TYR A 255 3.64 29.06 0.91
N PHE A 256 4.83 29.66 0.98
CA PHE A 256 5.96 29.10 1.69
C PHE A 256 6.76 30.19 2.38
N LYS A 257 7.17 29.94 3.63
CA LYS A 257 8.02 30.82 4.43
C LYS A 257 9.40 30.17 4.67
N PRO A 258 10.43 30.54 3.90
CA PRO A 258 11.75 29.93 3.98
C PRO A 258 12.46 30.25 5.30
N ALA A 259 13.31 29.33 5.76
CA ALA A 259 14.03 29.46 7.04
C ALA A 259 15.00 30.66 7.11
N ASP A 260 15.53 31.09 5.97
CA ASP A 260 16.43 32.23 5.86
C ASP A 260 15.71 33.55 5.51
N GLY A 261 14.38 33.47 5.36
CA GLY A 261 13.52 34.57 4.93
C GLY A 261 13.84 35.11 3.53
N GLN A 262 14.67 34.42 2.73
CA GLN A 262 14.98 34.80 1.36
C GLN A 262 14.04 34.11 0.38
N GLN A 263 13.89 34.69 -0.81
CA GLN A 263 13.11 34.05 -1.87
C GLN A 263 13.78 32.73 -2.26
N PRO A 264 13.04 31.61 -2.34
CA PRO A 264 13.62 30.35 -2.82
C PRO A 264 14.07 30.48 -4.27
N ALA A 265 15.19 29.85 -4.62
CA ALA A 265 15.56 29.74 -6.03
C ALA A 265 14.67 28.71 -6.74
N ASP A 266 14.56 28.85 -8.07
CA ASP A 266 13.83 27.89 -8.89
C ASP A 266 14.48 26.50 -8.77
N GLY A 267 13.68 25.53 -8.33
CA GLY A 267 14.10 24.14 -8.13
C GLY A 267 14.60 23.80 -6.72
N ASP A 268 14.80 24.77 -5.82
CA ASP A 268 15.25 24.48 -4.43
C ASP A 268 14.13 23.90 -3.56
N VAL A 269 12.88 24.18 -3.93
CA VAL A 269 11.68 23.66 -3.27
C VAL A 269 11.08 22.55 -4.15
N GLU A 270 10.72 21.43 -3.54
CA GLU A 270 10.00 20.36 -4.22
C GLU A 270 8.66 20.06 -3.53
N ILE A 271 7.65 19.69 -4.32
CA ILE A 271 6.33 19.28 -3.84
C ILE A 271 6.08 17.81 -4.13
N ALA A 272 5.42 17.09 -3.22
CA ALA A 272 4.93 15.74 -3.49
C ALA A 272 3.79 15.78 -4.51
N VAL A 273 3.91 14.98 -5.58
CA VAL A 273 2.87 14.86 -6.62
C VAL A 273 2.46 13.42 -6.90
N ARG A 274 3.15 12.44 -6.29
CA ARG A 274 2.98 11.02 -6.58
C ARG A 274 3.09 10.20 -5.30
N GLU A 275 2.18 9.23 -5.14
CA GLU A 275 2.22 8.33 -3.99
C GLU A 275 3.16 7.12 -4.18
N ARG A 276 3.26 6.58 -5.40
CA ARG A 276 4.02 5.36 -5.73
C ARG A 276 5.28 5.68 -6.52
N ALA A 277 6.45 5.30 -6.03
CA ALA A 277 7.69 5.32 -6.82
C ALA A 277 7.93 3.98 -7.53
N ILE A 278 7.62 2.88 -6.84
CA ILE A 278 7.85 1.51 -7.33
C ILE A 278 6.58 0.69 -7.08
N GLU A 279 6.13 -0.03 -8.12
CA GLU A 279 5.00 -0.95 -8.07
C GLU A 279 5.35 -2.26 -8.77
N ILE A 280 5.39 -3.36 -8.01
CA ILE A 280 5.78 -4.67 -8.50
C ILE A 280 4.61 -5.63 -8.31
N ASP A 281 3.84 -5.80 -9.37
CA ASP A 281 2.74 -6.77 -9.42
C ASP A 281 3.22 -8.14 -9.93
N GLY A 282 4.30 -8.16 -10.71
CA GLY A 282 4.97 -9.37 -11.16
C GLY A 282 5.64 -10.15 -10.01
N SER A 283 5.77 -11.47 -10.17
CA SER A 283 6.46 -12.35 -9.21
C SER A 283 7.90 -12.67 -9.66
N TYR A 284 8.77 -13.05 -8.73
CA TYR A 284 10.19 -13.36 -8.98
C TYR A 284 10.96 -12.19 -9.64
N VAL A 285 10.80 -10.99 -9.08
CA VAL A 285 11.51 -9.77 -9.44
C VAL A 285 12.52 -9.41 -8.35
N ASP A 286 13.80 -9.31 -8.72
CA ASP A 286 14.90 -8.93 -7.83
C ASP A 286 15.34 -7.49 -8.12
N LEU A 287 14.95 -6.57 -7.25
CA LEU A 287 15.28 -5.15 -7.30
C LEU A 287 16.49 -4.85 -6.40
N GLU A 288 17.56 -4.31 -6.98
CA GLU A 288 18.77 -3.96 -6.24
C GLU A 288 19.25 -2.53 -6.56
N GLY A 289 19.43 -1.71 -5.52
CA GLY A 289 20.04 -0.38 -5.65
C GLY A 289 19.14 0.70 -6.24
N ILE A 290 17.82 0.50 -6.26
CA ILE A 290 16.84 1.47 -6.77
C ILE A 290 16.32 2.31 -5.61
N ASN A 291 16.84 3.53 -5.46
CA ASN A 291 16.47 4.40 -4.34
C ASN A 291 15.16 5.16 -4.60
N VAL A 292 14.50 5.56 -3.53
CA VAL A 292 13.21 6.26 -3.55
C VAL A 292 13.26 7.51 -2.68
N TRP A 293 12.65 8.59 -3.17
CA TRP A 293 12.51 9.86 -2.46
C TRP A 293 11.08 10.38 -2.53
N GLY A 294 10.42 10.62 -1.39
CA GLY A 294 9.13 11.31 -1.32
C GLY A 294 7.92 10.54 -1.86
N ALA A 295 8.04 9.22 -2.03
CA ALA A 295 6.97 8.31 -2.46
C ALA A 295 7.22 6.88 -1.94
N ASN A 296 6.22 6.01 -1.97
CA ASN A 296 6.31 4.68 -1.38
C ASN A 296 6.58 3.56 -2.41
N VAL A 297 6.85 2.36 -1.89
CA VAL A 297 7.04 1.13 -2.65
C VAL A 297 5.85 0.19 -2.39
N LYS A 298 5.38 -0.49 -3.44
CA LYS A 298 4.38 -1.57 -3.36
C LYS A 298 4.95 -2.85 -3.97
N LEU A 299 4.93 -3.95 -3.21
CA LEU A 299 5.24 -5.29 -3.69
C LEU A 299 3.98 -6.16 -3.56
N ASP A 300 3.26 -6.33 -4.67
CA ASP A 300 2.04 -7.13 -4.74
C ASP A 300 2.31 -8.57 -5.20
N GLY A 301 3.20 -8.70 -6.19
CA GLY A 301 3.67 -10.00 -6.65
C GLY A 301 4.46 -10.76 -5.58
N HIS A 302 4.66 -12.04 -5.82
CA HIS A 302 5.25 -12.97 -4.86
C HIS A 302 6.74 -13.24 -5.13
N PHE A 303 7.46 -13.72 -4.12
CA PHE A 303 8.87 -14.13 -4.27
C PHE A 303 9.78 -13.02 -4.82
N ASN A 304 9.42 -11.77 -4.57
CA ASN A 304 10.20 -10.61 -4.96
C ASN A 304 11.25 -10.29 -3.90
N ARG A 305 12.31 -9.61 -4.32
CA ARG A 305 13.37 -9.11 -3.45
C ARG A 305 13.56 -7.62 -3.70
N TYR A 306 13.57 -6.81 -2.65
CA TYR A 306 13.94 -5.40 -2.71
C TYR A 306 15.10 -5.13 -1.77
N ALA A 307 16.25 -4.79 -2.36
CA ALA A 307 17.49 -4.76 -1.62
C ALA A 307 18.43 -3.60 -1.94
N LYS A 308 19.27 -3.26 -0.95
CA LYS A 308 20.36 -2.27 -1.06
C LYS A 308 19.90 -0.90 -1.54
N ALA A 309 18.71 -0.49 -1.15
CA ALA A 309 18.11 0.79 -1.53
C ALA A 309 17.98 1.74 -0.34
N GLU A 310 17.96 3.03 -0.64
CA GLU A 310 17.55 4.09 0.26
C GLU A 310 16.08 4.44 -0.03
N VAL A 311 15.21 4.42 0.98
CA VAL A 311 13.84 4.92 0.91
C VAL A 311 13.72 6.08 1.88
N LEU A 312 13.74 7.28 1.35
CA LEU A 312 13.71 8.52 2.13
C LEU A 312 12.38 9.23 1.92
N HIS A 313 11.74 9.65 3.01
CA HIS A 313 10.42 10.29 2.94
C HIS A 313 9.37 9.43 2.24
N GLY A 314 9.43 8.10 2.43
CA GLY A 314 8.66 7.14 1.63
C GLY A 314 7.14 7.39 1.69
N LYS A 315 6.54 7.22 2.86
CA LYS A 315 5.14 7.64 3.08
C LYS A 315 5.03 8.70 4.16
N GLN A 316 4.57 9.87 3.73
CA GLN A 316 4.28 11.02 4.56
C GLN A 316 2.79 11.34 4.51
N ARG A 317 2.24 11.69 5.66
CA ARG A 317 0.85 12.09 5.87
C ARG A 317 0.73 13.17 6.92
N LEU A 318 -0.19 14.11 6.70
CA LEU A 318 -0.58 15.17 7.64
C LEU A 318 -1.55 14.66 8.72
N GLY A 319 -2.20 13.52 8.51
CA GLY A 319 -3.17 12.92 9.44
C GLY A 319 -4.03 11.85 8.76
N ASN A 320 -5.13 11.46 9.42
CA ASN A 320 -6.13 10.54 8.86
C ASN A 320 -7.57 10.99 9.20
N PRO A 321 -8.03 12.14 8.68
CA PRO A 321 -9.31 12.72 9.04
C PRO A 321 -10.51 11.82 8.66
N ASP A 322 -10.38 11.07 7.57
CA ASP A 322 -11.44 10.25 6.96
C ASP A 322 -11.64 8.90 7.63
N ALA A 323 -10.69 8.43 8.44
CA ALA A 323 -10.85 7.16 9.13
C ALA A 323 -11.90 7.23 10.24
N ALA A 324 -12.71 6.18 10.31
CA ALA A 324 -13.73 6.00 11.35
C ALA A 324 -13.12 6.09 12.77
N SER A 325 -11.95 5.50 12.98
CA SER A 325 -11.22 5.53 14.26
C SER A 325 -10.13 6.60 14.34
N GLY A 326 -9.55 7.06 13.21
CA GLY A 326 -8.43 8.00 13.16
C GLY A 326 -7.10 7.49 13.76
N ALA A 327 -7.10 6.33 14.42
CA ALA A 327 -5.97 5.83 15.23
C ALA A 327 -4.99 4.93 14.48
N THR A 328 -5.36 4.36 13.34
CA THR A 328 -4.51 3.46 12.55
C THR A 328 -4.53 3.89 11.10
N ILE A 329 -3.41 3.73 10.39
CA ILE A 329 -3.30 4.00 8.94
C ILE A 329 -2.72 2.74 8.30
N GLY A 330 -3.47 2.12 7.38
CA GLY A 330 -3.06 0.93 6.64
C GLY A 330 -2.25 1.27 5.41
N ASP A 331 -1.07 1.88 5.60
CA ASP A 331 -0.14 2.26 4.53
C ASP A 331 1.26 2.42 5.11
N ALA A 332 2.29 2.41 4.26
CA ALA A 332 3.69 2.45 4.67
C ALA A 332 4.62 2.97 3.57
N SER A 333 5.88 3.24 3.95
CA SER A 333 6.95 3.54 2.98
C SER A 333 7.27 2.34 2.07
N ILE A 334 7.11 1.12 2.59
CA ILE A 334 7.14 -0.13 1.82
C ILE A 334 5.93 -0.97 2.21
N ASN A 335 5.06 -1.24 1.24
CA ASN A 335 3.91 -2.14 1.40
C ASN A 335 4.24 -3.50 0.79
N VAL A 336 4.18 -4.54 1.60
CA VAL A 336 4.35 -5.94 1.20
C VAL A 336 2.98 -6.61 1.24
N ILE A 337 2.42 -6.88 0.07
CA ILE A 337 1.10 -7.49 -0.10
C ILE A 337 1.28 -8.93 -0.58
N GLY A 338 2.22 -9.19 -1.48
CA GLY A 338 2.54 -10.54 -1.92
C GLY A 338 3.28 -11.38 -0.86
N ARG A 339 3.08 -12.70 -0.92
CA ARG A 339 3.79 -13.69 -0.08
C ARG A 339 5.25 -13.91 -0.50
N ASN A 340 6.05 -14.42 0.43
CA ASN A 340 7.45 -14.81 0.21
C ASN A 340 8.36 -13.68 -0.29
N ASN A 341 7.98 -12.43 -0.03
CA ASN A 341 8.77 -11.27 -0.42
C ASN A 341 9.90 -11.01 0.59
N THR A 342 11.07 -10.60 0.10
CA THR A 342 12.24 -10.28 0.91
C THR A 342 12.58 -8.80 0.82
N ILE A 343 12.62 -8.11 1.96
CA ILE A 343 13.09 -6.73 2.08
C ILE A 343 14.40 -6.76 2.86
N GLU A 344 15.52 -6.45 2.19
CA GLU A 344 16.82 -6.58 2.86
C GLU A 344 17.88 -5.53 2.54
N ASP A 345 18.77 -5.29 3.49
CA ASP A 345 19.92 -4.39 3.30
C ASP A 345 19.52 -2.95 2.89
N ASN A 346 18.31 -2.50 3.25
CA ASN A 346 17.81 -1.18 2.90
C ASN A 346 18.01 -0.17 4.04
N VAL A 347 18.11 1.12 3.67
CA VAL A 347 18.06 2.25 4.60
C VAL A 347 16.74 2.97 4.38
N ILE A 348 15.85 2.92 5.36
CA ILE A 348 14.48 3.44 5.27
C ILE A 348 14.37 4.52 6.34
N LEU A 349 14.21 5.78 5.95
CA LEU A 349 14.22 6.91 6.87
C LEU A 349 13.05 7.85 6.62
N HIS A 350 12.59 8.47 7.70
CA HIS A 350 11.62 9.58 7.69
C HIS A 350 10.27 9.19 7.10
N GLY A 351 9.32 8.78 7.94
CA GLY A 351 7.93 8.61 7.55
C GLY A 351 6.99 9.01 8.66
N SER A 352 5.84 9.61 8.34
CA SER A 352 4.90 9.98 9.39
C SER A 352 4.03 8.82 9.89
N ILE A 353 4.09 7.68 9.18
CA ILE A 353 3.36 6.44 9.49
C ILE A 353 4.30 5.23 9.47
N SER A 354 3.82 4.03 9.15
CA SER A 354 4.62 2.81 9.14
C SER A 354 5.80 2.86 8.14
N GLY A 355 6.93 2.25 8.50
CA GLY A 355 8.08 2.09 7.61
C GLY A 355 7.84 0.97 6.60
N ILE A 356 7.68 -0.25 7.11
CA ILE A 356 7.32 -1.44 6.36
C ILE A 356 5.99 -1.97 6.91
N GLN A 357 5.02 -2.17 6.03
CA GLN A 357 3.77 -2.83 6.36
C GLN A 357 3.60 -4.11 5.54
N ILE A 358 3.34 -5.20 6.24
CA ILE A 358 3.10 -6.52 5.67
C ILE A 358 1.61 -6.82 5.87
N ALA A 359 0.90 -7.01 4.77
CA ALA A 359 -0.51 -7.37 4.78
C ALA A 359 -0.71 -8.71 5.50
N GLY A 360 -1.94 -9.05 5.87
CA GLY A 360 -2.28 -10.38 6.41
C GLY A 360 -3.69 -10.84 6.06
N TRP A 361 -4.41 -10.07 5.24
CA TRP A 361 -5.77 -10.41 4.83
C TRP A 361 -5.71 -11.47 3.73
N GLY A 362 -6.41 -12.60 3.90
CA GLY A 362 -6.37 -13.70 2.92
C GLY A 362 -4.96 -14.31 2.74
N GLN A 363 -4.11 -14.28 3.76
CA GLN A 363 -2.70 -14.74 3.68
C GLN A 363 -1.83 -13.94 2.67
N SER A 364 -2.31 -12.75 2.27
CA SER A 364 -1.49 -11.77 1.56
C SER A 364 -0.36 -11.32 2.49
N GLY A 365 0.91 -11.54 2.13
CA GLY A 365 2.08 -11.14 2.90
C GLY A 365 2.81 -12.25 3.66
N ASP A 366 2.23 -13.46 3.73
CA ASP A 366 2.82 -14.57 4.50
C ASP A 366 4.22 -14.95 4.03
N ASN A 367 5.04 -15.44 4.97
CA ASN A 367 6.43 -15.87 4.71
C ASN A 367 7.36 -14.73 4.25
N ALA A 368 6.99 -13.48 4.48
CA ALA A 368 7.87 -12.35 4.20
C ALA A 368 9.12 -12.38 5.09
N VAL A 369 10.26 -11.96 4.53
CA VAL A 369 11.53 -11.85 5.24
C VAL A 369 12.00 -10.40 5.23
N ILE A 370 12.06 -9.79 6.41
CA ILE A 370 12.53 -8.42 6.62
C ILE A 370 13.87 -8.51 7.35
N GLN A 371 14.98 -8.28 6.66
CA GLN A 371 16.29 -8.48 7.28
C GLN A 371 17.36 -7.45 6.97
N ARG A 372 18.22 -7.16 7.95
CA ARG A 372 19.38 -6.26 7.78
C ARG A 372 19.01 -4.85 7.28
N ASN A 373 17.82 -4.36 7.60
CA ASN A 373 17.41 -3.01 7.27
C ASN A 373 17.73 -2.04 8.41
N GLU A 374 18.09 -0.79 8.07
CA GLU A 374 18.13 0.34 8.98
C GLU A 374 16.85 1.15 8.83
N ILE A 375 16.03 1.25 9.88
CA ILE A 375 14.70 1.89 9.84
C ILE A 375 14.62 2.95 10.94
N ARG A 376 14.56 4.23 10.56
CA ARG A 376 14.56 5.31 11.57
C ARG A 376 13.62 6.47 11.26
N TYR A 377 13.19 7.15 12.32
CA TYR A 377 12.38 8.37 12.26
C TYR A 377 10.97 8.13 11.67
N PHE A 378 10.20 7.26 12.33
CA PHE A 378 8.86 6.85 11.89
C PHE A 378 7.75 7.13 12.90
N ASP A 379 6.49 7.07 12.44
CA ASP A 379 5.30 7.34 13.26
C ASP A 379 5.34 8.74 13.89
N THR A 380 5.68 9.75 13.10
CA THR A 380 5.74 11.13 13.60
C THR A 380 4.35 11.72 13.88
N LEU A 381 3.27 10.99 13.56
CA LEU A 381 1.91 11.32 13.98
C LEU A 381 1.57 10.79 15.38
N GLY A 382 2.36 9.88 15.96
CA GLY A 382 2.12 9.28 17.28
C GLY A 382 0.82 8.49 17.35
N ASN A 383 0.44 7.85 16.24
CA ASN A 383 -0.75 7.02 16.15
C ASN A 383 -0.36 5.53 16.24
N HIS A 384 -1.28 4.63 15.96
CA HIS A 384 -1.04 3.19 16.07
C HIS A 384 -0.37 2.62 14.80
N THR A 385 0.72 3.26 14.34
CA THR A 385 1.63 2.80 13.27
C THR A 385 2.99 2.44 13.85
N SER A 386 3.86 1.79 13.05
CA SER A 386 5.16 1.31 13.55
C SER A 386 6.18 1.20 12.41
N PRO A 387 7.49 1.42 12.66
CA PRO A 387 8.57 1.16 11.70
C PRO A 387 8.43 -0.19 10.98
N ILE A 388 8.07 -1.26 11.71
CA ILE A 388 7.64 -2.53 11.11
C ILE A 388 6.27 -2.92 11.67
N ARG A 389 5.32 -3.15 10.78
CA ARG A 389 3.98 -3.62 11.09
C ARG A 389 3.63 -4.86 10.28
N SER A 390 3.25 -5.96 10.95
CA SER A 390 2.84 -7.20 10.29
C SER A 390 1.54 -7.74 10.82
N ASN A 391 0.64 -8.05 9.89
CA ASN A 391 -0.56 -8.86 10.12
C ASN A 391 -0.44 -10.28 9.53
N ALA A 392 0.64 -10.58 8.79
CA ALA A 392 0.88 -11.86 8.10
C ALA A 392 1.49 -12.93 9.01
N ASP A 393 1.26 -14.18 8.62
CA ASP A 393 1.81 -15.37 9.26
C ASP A 393 3.22 -15.70 8.72
N ASN A 394 4.00 -16.41 9.53
CA ASN A 394 5.32 -16.94 9.19
C ASN A 394 6.34 -15.86 8.77
N VAL A 395 6.20 -14.64 9.27
CA VAL A 395 7.11 -13.54 8.93
C VAL A 395 8.40 -13.64 9.73
N LYS A 396 9.52 -13.39 9.06
CA LYS A 396 10.84 -13.33 9.69
C LYS A 396 11.33 -11.90 9.74
N ILE A 397 11.60 -11.38 10.93
CA ILE A 397 12.14 -10.03 11.16
C ILE A 397 13.51 -10.20 11.80
N LEU A 398 14.57 -10.13 11.00
CA LEU A 398 15.91 -10.59 11.39
C LEU A 398 16.95 -9.49 11.25
N LYS A 399 17.75 -9.23 12.29
CA LYS A 399 18.98 -8.41 12.17
C LYS A 399 18.72 -6.98 11.70
N ASN A 400 17.56 -6.39 12.00
CA ASN A 400 17.29 -4.99 11.65
C ASN A 400 17.78 -4.05 12.74
N THR A 401 18.12 -2.82 12.37
CA THR A 401 18.37 -1.73 13.32
C THR A 401 17.23 -0.72 13.21
N ILE A 402 16.41 -0.59 14.26
CA ILE A 402 15.21 0.23 14.28
C ILE A 402 15.36 1.30 15.37
N SER A 403 15.11 2.57 15.05
CA SER A 403 15.12 3.59 16.10
C SER A 403 14.30 4.84 15.82
N HIS A 404 14.04 5.64 16.86
CA HIS A 404 13.38 6.94 16.79
C HIS A 404 11.96 6.83 16.22
N THR A 405 11.01 6.45 17.08
CA THR A 405 9.61 6.28 16.68
C THR A 405 8.62 6.92 17.66
N GLY A 406 7.51 7.42 17.13
CA GLY A 406 6.49 8.12 17.90
C GLY A 406 5.83 7.26 18.97
N ARG A 407 5.44 6.03 18.64
CA ARG A 407 4.80 5.07 19.57
C ARG A 407 5.57 3.76 19.69
N ASP A 408 5.26 2.75 18.88
CA ASP A 408 5.89 1.42 18.94
C ASP A 408 6.91 1.24 17.83
N ALA A 409 8.00 0.51 18.10
CA ALA A 409 8.99 0.21 17.05
C ALA A 409 8.61 -0.99 16.17
N MET A 410 7.88 -1.95 16.72
CA MET A 410 7.47 -3.15 15.99
C MET A 410 6.09 -3.64 16.45
N TYR A 411 5.22 -3.94 15.49
CA TYR A 411 3.93 -4.57 15.73
C TYR A 411 3.77 -5.84 14.90
N VAL A 412 3.59 -6.99 15.55
CA VAL A 412 3.43 -8.29 14.88
C VAL A 412 2.31 -9.09 15.53
N VAL A 413 1.31 -9.50 14.76
CA VAL A 413 0.16 -10.29 15.28
C VAL A 413 -0.15 -11.58 14.54
N GLY A 414 0.44 -11.78 13.36
CA GLY A 414 0.32 -13.06 12.65
C GLY A 414 1.12 -14.16 13.33
N THR A 415 0.73 -15.40 13.05
CA THR A 415 1.22 -16.60 13.74
C THR A 415 2.53 -17.11 13.16
N GLY A 416 3.26 -17.98 13.88
CA GLY A 416 4.45 -18.68 13.35
C GLY A 416 5.64 -17.78 13.01
N SER A 417 5.66 -16.53 13.49
CA SER A 417 6.67 -15.54 13.12
C SER A 417 7.91 -15.60 14.01
N GLU A 418 9.06 -15.21 13.46
CA GLU A 418 10.37 -15.18 14.13
C GLU A 418 10.91 -13.74 14.16
N ILE A 419 11.21 -13.24 15.34
CA ILE A 419 11.77 -11.90 15.56
C ILE A 419 13.12 -12.08 16.25
N ALA A 420 14.20 -11.94 15.49
CA ALA A 420 15.52 -12.29 15.99
C ALA A 420 16.64 -11.32 15.63
N TYR A 421 17.59 -11.17 16.56
CA TYR A 421 18.82 -10.40 16.34
C TYR A 421 18.60 -8.92 15.96
N ASN A 422 17.45 -8.33 16.26
CA ASN A 422 17.17 -6.92 15.99
C ASN A 422 17.72 -6.01 17.10
N ASP A 423 18.28 -4.86 16.71
CA ASP A 423 18.65 -3.76 17.60
C ASP A 423 17.56 -2.69 17.49
N VAL A 424 16.79 -2.50 18.56
CA VAL A 424 15.61 -1.65 18.57
C VAL A 424 15.68 -0.67 19.72
N SER A 425 15.64 0.63 19.39
CA SER A 425 15.81 1.70 20.37
C SER A 425 14.93 2.93 20.17
N TYR A 426 14.83 3.78 21.20
CA TYR A 426 14.18 5.10 21.09
C TYR A 426 12.74 5.06 20.56
N ALA A 427 11.90 4.22 21.16
CA ALA A 427 10.44 4.22 20.95
C ALA A 427 9.70 5.09 21.98
N ALA A 428 8.41 5.30 21.76
CA ALA A 428 7.52 6.15 22.55
C ALA A 428 7.96 7.61 22.64
N MET A 429 8.49 8.15 21.54
CA MET A 429 8.97 9.53 21.50
C MET A 429 7.83 10.56 21.47
N ILE A 430 6.60 10.19 21.13
CA ILE A 430 5.42 11.07 21.12
C ILE A 430 4.36 10.55 22.09
N ASN A 431 4.11 9.25 22.05
CA ASN A 431 3.00 8.58 22.70
C ASN A 431 3.47 7.31 23.42
N ASN A 432 2.79 6.93 24.51
CA ASN A 432 3.13 5.75 25.32
C ASN A 432 2.01 4.68 25.21
N ASP A 433 1.93 3.76 26.18
CA ASP A 433 1.07 2.56 26.19
C ASP A 433 1.37 1.69 24.97
N GLY A 434 2.63 1.30 24.91
CA GLY A 434 3.28 0.66 23.78
C GLY A 434 4.61 0.03 24.20
N GLY A 435 5.37 -0.46 23.24
CA GLY A 435 6.66 -1.07 23.49
C GLY A 435 7.61 -1.00 22.31
N LEU A 436 8.89 -1.32 22.56
CA LEU A 436 9.83 -1.52 21.47
C LEU A 436 9.38 -2.71 20.60
N PHE A 437 8.86 -3.76 21.23
CA PHE A 437 7.97 -4.74 20.61
C PHE A 437 6.58 -4.61 21.20
N TYR A 438 5.55 -4.63 20.37
CA TYR A 438 4.15 -4.55 20.78
C TYR A 438 3.28 -5.53 19.98
N THR A 439 2.32 -6.16 20.63
CA THR A 439 1.37 -7.08 19.98
C THR A 439 0.08 -7.18 20.77
N VAL A 440 -0.98 -7.67 20.13
CA VAL A 440 -2.24 -8.06 20.77
C VAL A 440 -2.59 -9.50 20.42
N GLY A 441 -3.09 -10.24 21.40
CA GLY A 441 -3.50 -11.62 21.22
C GLY A 441 -4.98 -11.78 20.84
N ASN A 442 -5.39 -13.03 20.71
CA ASN A 442 -6.78 -13.42 20.46
C ASN A 442 -7.07 -14.74 21.20
N THR A 443 -7.97 -15.61 20.73
CA THR A 443 -8.22 -16.90 21.41
C THR A 443 -7.17 -17.97 21.13
N GLU A 444 -6.38 -17.81 20.06
CA GLU A 444 -5.46 -18.82 19.53
C GLU A 444 -4.01 -18.54 19.94
N ASN A 445 -3.21 -19.61 19.97
CA ASN A 445 -1.76 -19.48 20.12
C ASN A 445 -1.14 -18.80 18.91
N ARG A 446 -0.29 -17.81 19.16
CA ARG A 446 0.45 -17.12 18.12
C ARG A 446 1.64 -17.92 17.59
N ASN A 447 2.26 -18.76 18.42
CA ASN A 447 3.49 -19.48 18.07
C ASN A 447 4.57 -18.54 17.52
N ILE A 448 4.76 -17.39 18.20
CA ILE A 448 5.76 -16.38 17.81
C ILE A 448 7.00 -16.56 18.68
N GLU A 449 8.16 -16.60 18.04
CA GLU A 449 9.46 -16.68 18.70
C GLU A 449 10.16 -15.30 18.66
N ILE A 450 10.56 -14.79 19.82
CA ILE A 450 11.25 -13.50 19.98
C ILE A 450 12.58 -13.76 20.67
N HIS A 451 13.70 -13.68 19.95
CA HIS A 451 14.98 -14.06 20.54
C HIS A 451 16.22 -13.29 20.11
N HIS A 452 17.22 -13.22 20.99
CA HIS A 452 18.51 -12.61 20.69
C HIS A 452 18.42 -11.14 20.21
N ASN A 453 17.37 -10.42 20.60
CA ASN A 453 17.22 -9.01 20.27
C ASN A 453 17.79 -8.12 21.38
N TRP A 454 18.17 -6.91 21.00
CA TRP A 454 18.48 -5.81 21.90
C TRP A 454 17.32 -4.81 21.88
N TRP A 455 16.64 -4.66 23.01
CA TRP A 455 15.51 -3.73 23.19
C TRP A 455 15.94 -2.65 24.18
N HIS A 456 16.12 -1.39 23.74
CA HIS A 456 16.65 -0.41 24.66
C HIS A 456 16.26 1.05 24.47
N ASP A 457 16.56 1.88 25.47
CA ASP A 457 16.38 3.32 25.43
C ASP A 457 14.94 3.72 25.03
N ALA A 458 13.95 3.02 25.58
CA ALA A 458 12.55 3.41 25.40
C ALA A 458 12.29 4.73 26.14
N MET A 459 11.52 5.62 25.53
CA MET A 459 11.26 6.94 26.10
C MET A 459 10.04 6.94 27.02
N ARG A 460 10.02 7.92 27.92
CA ARG A 460 8.84 8.33 28.68
C ARG A 460 8.64 9.83 28.49
N ARG A 461 7.45 10.23 28.04
CA ARG A 461 7.05 11.65 28.00
C ARG A 461 6.29 12.02 29.28
N ASP A 462 6.66 13.16 29.87
CA ASP A 462 6.17 13.63 31.19
C ASP A 462 4.66 13.97 31.24
N TYR A 463 4.00 13.96 30.08
CA TYR A 463 2.59 14.34 29.93
C TYR A 463 1.63 13.15 29.76
N HIS A 464 2.11 11.92 29.99
CA HIS A 464 1.37 10.67 29.89
C HIS A 464 1.63 9.78 31.11
N ASP A 465 1.01 8.60 31.19
CA ASP A 465 1.13 7.69 32.34
C ASP A 465 2.48 6.95 32.46
N HIS A 466 3.48 7.35 31.66
CA HIS A 466 4.87 6.88 31.62
C HIS A 466 5.09 5.40 31.28
N ARG A 467 4.12 4.73 30.65
CA ARG A 467 4.20 3.28 30.37
C ARG A 467 4.71 2.94 28.98
N THR A 468 5.98 2.57 28.91
CA THR A 468 6.59 2.01 27.70
C THR A 468 7.41 0.80 28.07
N ALA A 469 7.03 -0.37 27.57
CA ALA A 469 7.71 -1.63 27.85
C ALA A 469 8.81 -1.93 26.82
N GLY A 470 9.70 -2.87 27.16
CA GLY A 470 10.62 -3.44 26.20
C GLY A 470 9.86 -4.32 25.22
N ILE A 471 9.33 -5.42 25.74
CA ILE A 471 8.49 -6.36 25.03
C ILE A 471 7.08 -6.31 25.63
N TYR A 472 6.12 -5.78 24.88
CA TYR A 472 4.73 -5.65 25.31
C TYR A 472 3.85 -6.70 24.65
N LEU A 473 3.56 -7.74 25.41
CA LEU A 473 2.56 -8.75 25.08
C LEU A 473 1.22 -8.30 25.68
N ASP A 474 0.50 -7.47 24.93
CA ASP A 474 -0.75 -6.87 25.39
C ASP A 474 -1.88 -7.92 25.45
N ASN A 475 -3.11 -7.47 25.61
CA ASN A 475 -4.30 -8.24 25.92
C ASN A 475 -4.41 -9.55 25.12
N ASP A 476 -4.80 -10.61 25.82
CA ASP A 476 -5.09 -11.93 25.25
C ASP A 476 -3.88 -12.61 24.56
N SER A 477 -2.64 -12.18 24.82
CA SER A 477 -1.41 -12.75 24.22
C SER A 477 -1.15 -14.20 24.62
N LYS A 478 -0.97 -15.09 23.62
CA LYS A 478 -0.88 -16.54 23.80
C LYS A 478 0.15 -17.19 22.88
N GLY A 479 0.85 -18.22 23.35
CA GLY A 479 1.78 -19.00 22.52
C GLY A 479 3.05 -18.23 22.11
N PHE A 480 3.57 -17.36 22.96
CA PHE A 480 4.82 -16.63 22.69
C PHE A 480 6.02 -17.31 23.35
N LEU A 481 7.09 -17.55 22.60
CA LEU A 481 8.38 -18.00 23.10
C LEU A 481 9.36 -16.83 23.07
N VAL A 482 9.68 -16.25 24.22
CA VAL A 482 10.54 -15.06 24.36
C VAL A 482 11.82 -15.44 25.07
N HIS A 483 12.95 -15.49 24.36
CA HIS A 483 14.21 -15.93 24.98
C HIS A 483 15.49 -15.27 24.51
N HIS A 484 16.50 -15.24 25.37
CA HIS A 484 17.83 -14.70 25.04
C HIS A 484 17.78 -13.24 24.57
N ASN A 485 16.78 -12.45 24.99
CA ASN A 485 16.76 -11.01 24.70
C ASN A 485 17.49 -10.24 25.79
N VAL A 486 18.11 -9.12 25.42
CA VAL A 486 18.56 -8.11 26.37
C VAL A 486 17.66 -6.90 26.27
N VAL A 487 17.12 -6.48 27.42
CA VAL A 487 16.34 -5.25 27.53
C VAL A 487 17.04 -4.30 28.49
N TRP A 488 17.24 -3.04 28.10
CA TRP A 488 17.80 -2.06 29.03
C TRP A 488 17.34 -0.63 28.86
N ASN A 489 17.42 0.16 29.94
CA ASN A 489 17.00 1.56 29.96
C ASN A 489 15.56 1.73 29.44
N VAL A 490 14.64 1.00 30.07
CA VAL A 490 13.21 0.99 29.73
C VAL A 490 12.41 1.50 30.94
N PRO A 491 11.51 2.49 30.76
CA PRO A 491 10.89 3.21 31.86
C PRO A 491 9.75 2.46 32.54
N TRP A 492 9.29 1.34 32.00
CA TRP A 492 8.26 0.50 32.60
C TRP A 492 8.75 -0.94 32.81
N SER A 493 8.21 -1.92 32.10
CA SER A 493 8.58 -3.33 32.26
C SER A 493 9.49 -3.82 31.14
N GLY A 494 10.44 -4.70 31.48
CA GLY A 494 11.24 -5.42 30.49
C GLY A 494 10.36 -6.27 29.59
N VAL A 495 9.49 -7.08 30.21
CA VAL A 495 8.37 -7.77 29.54
C VAL A 495 7.05 -7.43 30.23
N GLN A 496 6.05 -7.01 29.46
CA GLN A 496 4.70 -6.74 29.96
C GLN A 496 3.73 -7.82 29.47
N LEU A 497 2.89 -8.34 30.38
CA LEU A 497 1.81 -9.29 30.07
C LEU A 497 0.46 -8.77 30.55
N ASN A 498 -0.53 -8.67 29.66
CA ASN A 498 -1.86 -8.20 30.03
C ASN A 498 -2.90 -9.34 30.09
N TRP A 499 -4.16 -9.01 30.41
CA TRP A 499 -5.17 -9.97 30.85
C TRP A 499 -5.45 -11.11 29.86
N ASP A 500 -5.93 -12.25 30.38
CA ASP A 500 -6.19 -13.50 29.63
C ASP A 500 -4.99 -14.02 28.79
N ASN A 501 -3.77 -13.72 29.24
CA ASN A 501 -2.57 -14.31 28.66
C ASN A 501 -2.36 -15.77 29.14
N TRP A 502 -1.96 -16.66 28.24
CA TRP A 502 -1.57 -18.03 28.61
C TRP A 502 -0.64 -18.69 27.59
N ASP A 503 0.08 -19.73 28.02
CA ASP A 503 1.05 -20.45 27.18
C ASP A 503 2.16 -19.53 26.64
N ASN A 504 2.58 -18.54 27.43
CA ASN A 504 3.72 -17.69 27.12
C ASN A 504 4.94 -18.13 27.92
N HIS A 505 6.04 -18.38 27.23
CA HIS A 505 7.27 -18.95 27.75
C HIS A 505 8.40 -17.92 27.65
N ILE A 506 8.83 -17.41 28.81
CA ILE A 506 9.79 -16.32 28.93
C ILE A 506 11.09 -16.87 29.54
N TYR A 507 12.09 -17.14 28.72
CA TYR A 507 13.29 -17.88 29.11
C TYR A 507 14.59 -17.13 28.87
N HIS A 508 15.59 -17.24 29.74
CA HIS A 508 16.95 -16.75 29.43
C HIS A 508 17.01 -15.27 29.00
N ASN A 509 16.17 -14.38 29.50
CA ASN A 509 16.25 -12.94 29.16
C ASN A 509 17.09 -12.18 30.19
N THR A 510 17.70 -11.07 29.79
CA THR A 510 18.47 -10.18 30.68
C THR A 510 17.89 -8.77 30.69
N PHE A 511 17.47 -8.32 31.88
CA PHE A 511 16.84 -7.03 32.10
C PHE A 511 17.76 -6.11 32.92
N ILE A 512 18.14 -4.96 32.38
CA ILE A 512 19.10 -4.03 33.00
C ILE A 512 18.48 -2.63 33.07
N ASP A 513 18.47 -2.00 34.24
CA ASP A 513 17.92 -0.64 34.39
C ASP A 513 16.50 -0.49 33.81
N VAL A 514 15.63 -1.42 34.23
CA VAL A 514 14.19 -1.40 33.95
C VAL A 514 13.44 -1.16 35.25
N GLU A 515 12.30 -0.45 35.21
CA GLU A 515 11.49 -0.21 36.42
C GLU A 515 10.89 -1.52 36.97
N GLN A 516 10.48 -2.42 36.07
CA GLN A 516 10.03 -3.78 36.41
C GLN A 516 10.71 -4.78 35.47
N ALA A 517 11.23 -5.88 35.98
CA ALA A 517 11.76 -6.96 35.13
C ALA A 517 10.63 -7.54 34.28
N MET A 518 9.51 -7.84 34.95
CA MET A 518 8.26 -8.24 34.32
C MET A 518 7.08 -7.56 35.02
N GLY A 519 6.13 -7.06 34.24
CA GLY A 519 4.90 -6.44 34.71
C GLY A 519 3.66 -7.19 34.25
N GLU A 520 2.55 -7.04 34.99
CA GLU A 520 1.27 -7.64 34.61
C GLU A 520 0.06 -6.70 34.80
N TRP A 521 -0.92 -6.81 33.90
CA TRP A 521 -2.22 -6.14 34.03
C TRP A 521 -3.39 -7.11 33.84
N ILE A 522 -3.88 -7.70 34.94
CA ILE A 522 -4.80 -8.85 34.93
C ILE A 522 -6.29 -8.47 34.81
N ASN A 523 -6.69 -7.29 35.28
CA ASN A 523 -8.07 -6.75 35.19
C ASN A 523 -9.21 -7.79 35.47
N GLY A 524 -8.98 -8.69 36.42
CA GLY A 524 -9.93 -9.73 36.82
C GLY A 524 -10.03 -10.96 35.90
N ARG A 525 -9.20 -11.09 34.85
CA ARG A 525 -9.10 -12.30 34.01
C ARG A 525 -7.76 -12.98 34.26
N ASN A 526 -7.79 -14.21 34.74
CA ASN A 526 -6.59 -14.86 35.24
C ASN A 526 -5.67 -15.35 34.12
N PRO A 527 -4.35 -15.14 34.24
CA PRO A 527 -3.38 -15.83 33.40
C PRO A 527 -3.33 -17.31 33.76
N ARG A 528 -2.79 -18.14 32.87
CA ARG A 528 -2.59 -19.60 33.09
C ARG A 528 -1.46 -20.12 32.22
N ASP A 529 -0.84 -21.23 32.60
CA ASP A 529 0.12 -21.95 31.76
C ASP A 529 1.30 -21.12 31.22
N ASN A 530 1.64 -20.01 31.88
CA ASN A 530 2.81 -19.20 31.52
C ASN A 530 4.04 -19.67 32.31
N ARG A 531 5.17 -19.81 31.64
CA ARG A 531 6.45 -20.23 32.23
C ARG A 531 7.46 -19.11 32.14
N VAL A 532 8.20 -18.92 33.22
CA VAL A 532 9.15 -17.81 33.31
C VAL A 532 10.40 -18.34 34.02
N TRP A 533 11.41 -18.72 33.24
CA TRP A 533 12.58 -19.45 33.74
C TRP A 533 13.92 -18.87 33.30
N ASN A 534 14.97 -19.05 34.10
CA ASN A 534 16.35 -18.68 33.76
C ASN A 534 16.58 -17.22 33.35
N ASN A 535 15.72 -16.30 33.75
CA ASN A 535 15.90 -14.88 33.44
C ASN A 535 16.74 -14.17 34.50
N PHE A 536 17.49 -13.15 34.09
CA PHE A 536 18.29 -12.28 34.96
C PHE A 536 17.72 -10.86 34.97
N SER A 537 17.65 -10.22 36.15
CA SER A 537 17.33 -8.80 36.27
C SER A 537 18.24 -8.07 37.27
N THR A 538 18.61 -6.83 36.94
CA THR A 538 19.29 -5.92 37.88
C THR A 538 18.33 -5.17 38.81
N HIS A 539 17.01 -5.32 38.62
CA HIS A 539 15.97 -4.69 39.42
C HIS A 539 14.92 -5.69 39.92
N ALA A 540 14.34 -5.42 41.10
CA ALA A 540 13.71 -6.44 41.94
C ALA A 540 12.20 -6.67 41.71
N ASP A 541 11.54 -5.87 40.88
CA ASP A 541 10.10 -6.03 40.65
C ASP A 541 9.82 -7.03 39.52
N TRP A 542 9.31 -8.20 39.93
CA TRP A 542 8.80 -9.27 39.08
C TRP A 542 7.28 -9.38 39.20
N ILE A 543 6.67 -10.06 38.24
CA ILE A 543 5.30 -10.57 38.32
C ILE A 543 5.10 -11.33 39.64
N ARG A 544 3.98 -11.06 40.33
CA ARG A 544 3.71 -11.57 41.69
C ARG A 544 2.53 -12.51 41.77
N SER A 545 1.83 -12.75 40.66
CA SER A 545 0.72 -13.68 40.57
C SER A 545 1.18 -15.13 40.68
N ASP A 546 0.43 -15.94 41.43
CA ASP A 546 0.63 -17.39 41.59
C ASP A 546 0.23 -18.22 40.35
N ALA A 547 -0.23 -17.53 39.31
CA ALA A 547 -0.63 -18.11 38.04
C ALA A 547 0.52 -18.30 37.03
N TYR A 548 1.75 -17.89 37.37
CA TYR A 548 2.96 -18.10 36.55
C TYR A 548 3.86 -19.15 37.20
N ASP A 549 4.41 -20.05 36.38
CA ASP A 549 5.45 -20.98 36.81
C ASP A 549 6.81 -20.27 36.80
N LEU A 550 7.19 -19.72 37.96
CA LEU A 550 8.45 -19.01 38.16
C LEU A 550 9.50 -19.97 38.74
N ASP A 551 10.65 -20.09 38.07
CA ASP A 551 11.76 -20.93 38.52
C ASP A 551 13.10 -20.41 38.00
N SER A 552 14.18 -20.58 38.76
CA SER A 552 15.55 -20.30 38.34
C SER A 552 15.79 -18.88 37.77
N ASN A 553 14.93 -17.90 38.11
CA ASN A 553 15.15 -16.48 37.80
C ASN A 553 16.02 -15.84 38.89
N LEU A 554 16.98 -15.00 38.51
CA LEU A 554 17.88 -14.31 39.44
C LEU A 554 17.68 -12.81 39.41
N ILE A 555 17.61 -12.22 40.60
CA ILE A 555 17.55 -10.79 40.84
C ILE A 555 18.78 -10.40 41.63
N ILE A 556 19.67 -9.62 41.02
CA ILE A 556 20.89 -9.15 41.68
C ILE A 556 21.01 -7.67 41.40
N GLU A 557 20.87 -6.86 42.43
CA GLU A 557 20.98 -5.40 42.28
C GLU A 557 22.35 -5.00 41.70
N GLY A 558 22.31 -4.26 40.60
CA GLY A 558 23.49 -3.73 39.92
C GLY A 558 24.08 -4.65 38.85
N ILE A 559 24.94 -4.05 38.02
CA ILE A 559 25.49 -4.67 36.80
C ILE A 559 26.77 -5.50 37.01
N ASN A 560 27.14 -5.77 38.27
CA ASN A 560 28.42 -6.42 38.61
C ASN A 560 28.49 -7.92 38.27
N GLN A 561 27.40 -8.49 37.74
CA GLN A 561 27.35 -9.86 37.21
C GLN A 561 27.85 -9.97 35.78
N LEU A 562 27.86 -8.86 35.05
CA LEU A 562 28.18 -8.83 33.62
C LEU A 562 29.62 -8.34 33.39
N VAL A 563 30.17 -8.58 32.20
CA VAL A 563 31.55 -8.20 31.87
C VAL A 563 31.70 -6.68 31.68
N ASP A 564 30.95 -6.09 30.75
CA ASP A 564 31.01 -4.65 30.44
C ASP A 564 29.73 -4.17 29.72
N PRO A 565 28.60 -4.10 30.44
CA PRO A 565 27.31 -3.78 29.83
C PRO A 565 27.23 -2.34 29.30
N ALA A 566 28.06 -1.42 29.79
CA ALA A 566 28.15 -0.06 29.25
C ALA A 566 28.69 -0.03 27.80
N ASN A 567 29.42 -1.07 27.38
CA ASN A 567 29.89 -1.27 26.01
C ASN A 567 29.20 -2.49 25.35
N GLN A 568 27.94 -2.76 25.72
CA GLN A 568 27.10 -3.83 25.16
C GLN A 568 27.76 -5.21 25.25
N ASN A 569 28.47 -5.47 26.35
CA ASN A 569 28.99 -6.81 26.68
C ASN A 569 28.25 -7.37 27.90
N PHE A 570 27.14 -8.04 27.61
CA PHE A 570 26.23 -8.61 28.60
C PHE A 570 26.56 -10.06 28.96
N MET A 571 27.73 -10.57 28.58
CA MET A 571 28.21 -11.87 29.03
C MET A 571 28.34 -11.90 30.56
N PRO A 572 28.01 -13.02 31.24
CA PRO A 572 28.36 -13.22 32.63
C PRO A 572 29.89 -13.13 32.83
N ASN A 573 30.33 -12.46 33.89
CA ASN A 573 31.75 -12.44 34.23
C ASN A 573 32.15 -13.68 35.04
N ALA A 574 33.46 -13.94 35.15
CA ALA A 574 33.99 -15.16 35.77
C ALA A 574 33.68 -15.33 37.28
N ALA A 575 33.16 -14.30 37.94
CA ALA A 575 32.74 -14.36 39.35
C ALA A 575 31.20 -14.32 39.49
N SER A 576 30.47 -14.38 38.38
CA SER A 576 29.04 -14.24 38.35
C SER A 576 28.35 -15.45 38.97
N SER A 577 27.29 -15.21 39.72
CA SER A 577 26.40 -16.27 40.21
C SER A 577 25.37 -16.70 39.16
N LEU A 578 25.40 -16.12 37.96
CA LEU A 578 24.59 -16.55 36.82
C LEU A 578 25.12 -17.86 36.23
N LEU A 579 26.42 -18.12 36.41
CA LEU A 579 27.13 -19.26 35.86
C LEU A 579 26.57 -20.60 36.35
N ASP A 580 26.25 -21.51 35.42
CA ASP A 580 25.76 -22.87 35.67
C ASP A 580 24.61 -22.95 36.68
N SER A 581 23.77 -21.91 36.73
CA SER A 581 22.74 -21.74 37.76
C SER A 581 21.31 -21.88 37.24
N GLY A 582 21.16 -21.95 35.92
CA GLY A 582 19.90 -22.15 35.24
C GLY A 582 19.47 -23.61 35.27
N ARG A 583 18.19 -23.83 35.01
CA ARG A 583 17.62 -25.17 34.80
C ARG A 583 17.67 -25.56 33.33
N ASP A 584 17.75 -26.85 33.07
CA ASP A 584 17.48 -27.38 31.73
C ASP A 584 16.00 -27.17 31.38
N ILE A 585 15.73 -26.75 30.14
CA ILE A 585 14.40 -26.39 29.65
C ILE A 585 14.04 -27.37 28.52
N ASP A 586 13.04 -28.21 28.75
CA ASP A 586 12.69 -29.33 27.89
C ASP A 586 12.06 -28.91 26.55
N ASP A 587 11.41 -27.75 26.52
CA ASP A 587 10.80 -27.14 25.35
C ASP A 587 11.67 -26.06 24.67
N LEU A 588 12.91 -25.86 25.13
CA LEU A 588 13.91 -24.99 24.49
C LEU A 588 15.28 -25.66 24.48
N VAL A 589 15.59 -26.36 23.39
CA VAL A 589 16.87 -27.09 23.25
C VAL A 589 17.97 -26.17 22.73
N VAL A 590 18.68 -25.53 23.65
CA VAL A 590 19.86 -24.70 23.36
C VAL A 590 21.13 -25.33 23.95
N PRO A 591 22.26 -25.36 23.22
CA PRO A 591 23.54 -25.80 23.78
C PRO A 591 24.01 -24.83 24.86
N PHE A 592 24.64 -25.36 25.92
CA PHE A 592 25.28 -24.56 26.96
C PHE A 592 26.61 -25.18 27.37
N ALA A 593 27.49 -24.38 27.97
CA ALA A 593 28.77 -24.80 28.48
C ALA A 593 28.63 -25.24 29.96
N GLY A 594 29.42 -26.23 30.39
CA GLY A 594 29.41 -26.65 31.79
C GLY A 594 28.27 -27.61 32.16
N PRO A 595 28.00 -27.81 33.47
CA PRO A 595 27.04 -28.80 33.96
C PRO A 595 25.56 -28.36 33.91
N ALA A 596 25.27 -27.07 33.72
CA ALA A 596 23.92 -26.51 33.62
C ALA A 596 23.98 -25.19 32.82
N PRO A 597 22.88 -24.71 32.20
CA PRO A 597 22.93 -23.45 31.46
C PRO A 597 23.06 -22.24 32.39
N ASP A 598 23.57 -21.13 31.87
CA ASP A 598 23.63 -19.87 32.58
C ASP A 598 22.25 -19.20 32.66
N VAL A 599 22.03 -18.42 33.73
CA VAL A 599 20.85 -17.56 33.86
C VAL A 599 21.10 -16.24 33.10
N GLY A 600 20.12 -15.83 32.31
CA GLY A 600 20.20 -14.64 31.45
C GLY A 600 20.41 -14.99 29.98
N ALA A 601 20.70 -13.97 29.17
CA ALA A 601 20.65 -14.04 27.71
C ALA A 601 21.94 -14.50 27.04
N TYR A 602 22.99 -14.69 27.82
CA TYR A 602 24.31 -15.06 27.34
C TYR A 602 24.88 -16.21 28.15
N GLU A 603 25.44 -17.17 27.44
CA GLU A 603 26.13 -18.32 27.98
C GLU A 603 27.64 -18.05 28.06
N ALA A 604 28.25 -18.18 29.25
CA ALA A 604 29.66 -17.97 29.45
C ALA A 604 30.52 -18.97 28.68
N GLY A 605 31.37 -18.46 27.79
CA GLY A 605 32.20 -19.29 26.91
C GLY A 605 31.50 -19.69 25.60
N GLY A 606 30.21 -19.36 25.44
CA GLY A 606 29.49 -19.40 24.17
C GLY A 606 29.83 -18.23 23.23
N THR A 607 29.04 -18.08 22.17
CA THR A 607 29.22 -16.98 21.23
C THR A 607 28.71 -15.69 21.84
N ARG A 608 29.53 -14.62 21.84
CA ARG A 608 29.06 -13.27 22.16
C ARG A 608 28.27 -12.75 20.97
N TRP A 609 27.01 -13.17 20.88
CA TRP A 609 26.09 -12.69 19.87
C TRP A 609 25.84 -11.19 20.01
N THR A 610 25.53 -10.54 18.90
CA THR A 610 25.17 -9.11 18.83
C THR A 610 23.91 -8.94 18.00
N ALA A 611 23.26 -7.79 18.10
CA ALA A 611 22.05 -7.49 17.35
C ALA A 611 22.28 -6.39 16.28
N GLY A 612 21.26 -6.12 15.47
CA GLY A 612 21.26 -5.12 14.41
C GLY A 612 21.80 -5.63 13.07
N ILE A 613 21.99 -4.71 12.11
CA ILE A 613 22.42 -5.06 10.74
C ILE A 613 23.74 -5.85 10.66
N ASN A 614 24.58 -5.74 11.69
CA ASN A 614 25.86 -6.43 11.84
C ASN A 614 25.81 -7.54 12.91
N ALA A 615 24.64 -8.10 13.17
CA ALA A 615 24.44 -9.14 14.17
C ALA A 615 25.39 -10.33 13.95
N ILE A 616 26.03 -10.75 15.05
CA ILE A 616 26.72 -12.03 15.17
C ILE A 616 25.70 -13.00 15.78
N GLU A 617 25.36 -14.07 15.08
CA GLU A 617 24.43 -15.08 15.58
C GLU A 617 25.08 -15.97 16.64
N ASP A 618 24.27 -16.47 17.57
CA ASP A 618 24.72 -17.48 18.52
C ASP A 618 24.84 -18.85 17.84
N THR A 619 26.05 -19.19 17.42
CA THR A 619 26.39 -20.51 16.86
C THR A 619 26.73 -21.55 17.94
N CYS A 620 26.91 -21.12 19.19
CA CYS A 620 27.38 -21.94 20.31
C CYS A 620 28.56 -22.89 19.99
N ASP A 621 29.49 -22.49 19.11
CA ASP A 621 30.56 -23.36 18.58
C ASP A 621 31.48 -23.96 19.66
N ASN A 622 31.48 -23.41 20.89
CA ASN A 622 32.28 -23.88 22.02
C ASN A 622 31.43 -24.39 23.22
N CYS A 623 30.11 -24.48 23.09
CA CYS A 623 29.18 -24.89 24.14
C CYS A 623 29.03 -26.41 24.23
N ALA A 624 30.13 -27.13 24.51
CA ALA A 624 30.01 -28.55 24.81
C ALA A 624 29.52 -28.71 26.26
N SER A 625 28.25 -29.08 26.43
CA SER A 625 27.72 -29.43 27.75
C SER A 625 28.54 -30.59 28.34
N ASP A 626 29.23 -30.33 29.45
CA ASP A 626 29.96 -31.36 30.19
C ASP A 626 29.25 -31.61 31.52
N PRO A 627 28.37 -32.62 31.59
CA PRO A 627 27.68 -32.97 32.84
C PRO A 627 28.65 -33.44 33.94
N ASN A 628 29.95 -33.59 33.66
CA ASN A 628 31.00 -33.93 34.63
C ASN A 628 31.87 -32.73 35.04
N ALA A 629 31.64 -31.54 34.48
CA ALA A 629 32.32 -30.33 34.91
C ALA A 629 31.91 -29.96 36.35
N ALA A 630 32.86 -29.49 37.15
CA ALA A 630 32.64 -29.27 38.57
C ALA A 630 31.82 -27.98 38.79
N PRO A 631 30.64 -28.03 39.43
CA PRO A 631 29.80 -26.85 39.63
C PRO A 631 30.41 -25.85 40.63
N VAL A 632 30.17 -24.55 40.42
CA VAL A 632 30.75 -23.44 41.20
C VAL A 632 29.71 -22.80 42.16
N HIS A 633 29.30 -23.54 43.22
CA HIS A 633 28.51 -23.14 44.44
C HIS A 633 27.00 -22.77 44.28
N PRO A 634 26.10 -22.67 45.32
CA PRO A 634 26.10 -22.90 46.80
C PRO A 634 25.05 -23.99 47.28
N PRO A 635 24.72 -24.21 48.59
CA PRO A 635 23.95 -25.39 49.04
C PRO A 635 22.42 -25.33 48.82
N ILE A 636 21.84 -26.47 48.45
CA ILE A 636 20.43 -26.71 48.06
C ILE A 636 19.58 -27.08 49.29
N ASN A 637 18.36 -26.51 49.39
CA ASN A 637 17.37 -26.80 50.44
C ASN A 637 16.48 -28.01 50.08
N PRO A 638 15.87 -28.72 51.07
CA PRO A 638 14.95 -29.81 50.77
C PRO A 638 13.67 -29.36 50.03
N SER A 639 13.22 -30.08 49.00
CA SER A 639 12.02 -29.82 48.18
C SER A 639 11.31 -31.11 47.73
N VAL A 640 10.02 -31.02 47.42
CA VAL A 640 9.25 -32.06 46.70
C VAL A 640 8.21 -31.39 45.82
N MET A 641 8.07 -31.88 44.60
CA MET A 641 7.13 -31.37 43.60
C MET A 641 6.59 -32.53 42.76
N PHE A 642 5.37 -32.40 42.23
CA PHE A 642 4.88 -33.35 41.24
C PHE A 642 5.74 -33.31 39.98
N ASP A 643 5.81 -34.44 39.27
CA ASP A 643 6.39 -34.48 37.92
C ASP A 643 5.67 -33.52 36.98
N ASP A 644 4.34 -33.53 37.05
CA ASP A 644 3.46 -32.61 36.37
C ASP A 644 2.18 -32.47 37.21
N ARG A 645 2.01 -31.32 37.88
CA ARG A 645 0.84 -31.09 38.73
C ARG A 645 -0.44 -30.90 37.91
N SER A 646 -0.36 -30.30 36.73
CA SER A 646 -1.53 -29.94 35.92
C SER A 646 -2.18 -31.19 35.34
N LYS A 647 -1.37 -32.19 34.94
CA LYS A 647 -1.84 -33.53 34.54
C LYS A 647 -2.84 -34.12 35.53
N TYR A 648 -2.64 -33.97 36.83
CA TYR A 648 -3.57 -34.53 37.82
C TYR A 648 -4.89 -33.77 37.94
N LEU A 649 -4.91 -32.49 37.56
CA LEU A 649 -6.08 -31.62 37.64
C LEU A 649 -6.88 -31.57 36.33
N SER A 650 -6.21 -31.75 35.19
CA SER A 650 -6.83 -31.79 33.85
C SER A 650 -7.29 -33.18 33.42
N THR A 651 -6.76 -34.25 34.03
CA THR A 651 -7.16 -35.62 33.72
C THR A 651 -8.48 -35.99 34.41
N GLU A 652 -9.45 -36.43 33.62
CA GLU A 652 -10.62 -37.15 34.12
C GLU A 652 -10.28 -38.63 34.33
N TYR A 653 -10.42 -39.11 35.56
CA TYR A 653 -10.06 -40.47 35.93
C TYR A 653 -11.29 -41.39 35.90
N VAL A 654 -11.22 -42.47 35.14
CA VAL A 654 -12.36 -43.39 35.02
C VAL A 654 -12.54 -44.21 36.30
N VAL A 655 -13.77 -44.24 36.82
CA VAL A 655 -14.15 -45.08 37.98
C VAL A 655 -13.77 -46.55 37.70
N GLY A 656 -13.10 -47.19 38.65
CA GLY A 656 -12.59 -48.56 38.50
C GLY A 656 -11.18 -48.67 37.91
N GLY A 657 -10.60 -47.58 37.41
CA GLY A 657 -9.22 -47.48 36.90
C GLY A 657 -8.16 -47.26 37.99
N GLN A 658 -7.09 -46.52 37.66
CA GLN A 658 -5.97 -46.21 38.57
C GLN A 658 -5.35 -44.83 38.25
N ILE A 659 -4.70 -44.21 39.23
CA ILE A 659 -3.86 -43.00 39.07
C ILE A 659 -2.40 -43.43 39.21
N ASN A 660 -1.56 -43.09 38.23
CA ASN A 660 -0.10 -43.23 38.35
C ASN A 660 0.48 -41.86 38.70
N ALA A 661 0.90 -41.69 39.95
CA ALA A 661 1.45 -40.45 40.47
C ALA A 661 2.97 -40.53 40.62
N THR A 662 3.67 -39.48 40.19
CA THR A 662 5.11 -39.32 40.37
C THR A 662 5.40 -37.99 41.06
N VAL A 663 6.40 -37.98 41.94
CA VAL A 663 6.97 -36.73 42.47
C VAL A 663 8.48 -36.79 42.40
N ASN A 664 9.10 -35.63 42.17
CA ASN A 664 10.54 -35.45 42.32
C ASN A 664 10.83 -34.85 43.70
N PHE A 665 11.81 -35.42 44.40
CA PHE A 665 12.23 -34.96 45.72
C PHE A 665 13.73 -34.65 45.74
N ASP A 666 14.13 -33.67 46.55
CA ASP A 666 15.51 -33.43 46.99
C ASP A 666 15.50 -33.20 48.50
N ALA A 667 16.33 -33.93 49.23
CA ALA A 667 16.45 -33.84 50.68
C ALA A 667 17.34 -32.67 51.13
N GLY A 668 17.97 -31.93 50.20
CA GLY A 668 18.89 -30.82 50.43
C GLY A 668 20.35 -31.28 50.53
N THR A 669 21.30 -30.36 50.29
CA THR A 669 22.75 -30.66 50.32
C THR A 669 23.16 -31.30 51.64
N GLY A 670 23.79 -32.48 51.55
CA GLY A 670 24.28 -33.24 52.71
C GLY A 670 23.20 -34.03 53.46
N ASN A 671 21.97 -34.09 52.96
CA ASN A 671 20.85 -34.77 53.61
C ASN A 671 20.21 -35.84 52.71
N THR A 672 19.42 -36.74 53.32
CA THR A 672 18.73 -37.84 52.63
C THR A 672 17.32 -38.05 53.15
N VAL A 673 16.42 -38.65 52.36
CA VAL A 673 15.07 -39.03 52.81
C VAL A 673 15.14 -40.09 53.91
N THR A 674 14.31 -39.93 54.95
CA THR A 674 14.25 -40.86 56.10
C THR A 674 13.14 -41.90 55.97
N ASP A 675 13.20 -42.92 56.82
CA ASP A 675 12.16 -43.94 56.97
C ASP A 675 11.01 -43.50 57.90
N THR A 676 11.05 -42.29 58.49
CA THR A 676 10.02 -41.78 59.42
C THR A 676 8.61 -41.83 58.80
N LEU A 677 8.50 -41.60 57.49
CA LEU A 677 7.26 -41.69 56.72
C LEU A 677 7.21 -42.91 55.78
N GLY A 678 8.12 -43.87 55.93
CA GLY A 678 8.24 -45.02 55.03
C GLY A 678 8.84 -44.66 53.66
N GLY A 679 9.58 -43.56 53.57
CA GLY A 679 10.07 -42.96 52.32
C GLY A 679 9.20 -41.77 51.88
N VAL A 680 8.83 -41.74 50.60
CA VAL A 680 7.87 -40.75 50.06
C VAL A 680 6.47 -41.34 50.11
N ARG A 681 5.53 -40.64 50.74
CA ARG A 681 4.16 -41.14 50.99
C ARG A 681 3.12 -40.40 50.17
N PHE A 682 2.29 -41.16 49.46
CA PHE A 682 1.17 -40.70 48.64
C PHE A 682 -0.18 -41.00 49.29
N PHE A 683 -1.12 -40.07 49.14
CA PHE A 683 -2.51 -40.21 49.56
C PHE A 683 -3.45 -39.77 48.43
N LEU A 684 -4.48 -40.56 48.14
CA LEU A 684 -5.70 -40.06 47.51
C LEU A 684 -6.76 -39.93 48.61
N ARG A 685 -7.14 -38.70 48.91
CA ARG A 685 -8.04 -38.36 50.02
C ARG A 685 -9.40 -37.95 49.50
N THR A 686 -10.47 -38.43 50.11
CA THR A 686 -11.78 -37.79 50.02
C THR A 686 -11.88 -36.77 51.14
N VAL A 687 -12.14 -35.51 50.81
CA VAL A 687 -12.17 -34.39 51.75
C VAL A 687 -13.58 -33.82 51.80
N ASP A 688 -14.07 -33.55 53.00
CA ASP A 688 -15.30 -32.80 53.30
C ASP A 688 -14.91 -31.39 53.76
N LYS A 689 -15.46 -30.36 53.10
CA LYS A 689 -15.24 -28.95 53.42
C LYS A 689 -16.50 -28.24 53.93
N SER A 690 -17.58 -28.97 54.20
CA SER A 690 -18.89 -28.42 54.63
C SER A 690 -18.84 -27.58 55.91
N THR A 691 -17.82 -27.76 56.76
CA THR A 691 -17.62 -27.01 58.02
C THR A 691 -16.64 -25.84 57.90
N GLY A 692 -16.11 -25.56 56.71
CA GLY A 692 -15.07 -24.55 56.46
C GLY A 692 -13.63 -25.01 56.78
N ALA A 693 -13.47 -26.08 57.57
CA ALA A 693 -12.20 -26.78 57.76
C ALA A 693 -12.14 -28.02 56.85
N TRP A 694 -10.95 -28.36 56.35
CA TRP A 694 -10.76 -29.55 55.53
C TRP A 694 -10.73 -30.78 56.43
N GLN A 695 -11.79 -31.58 56.38
CA GLN A 695 -11.89 -32.83 57.12
C GLN A 695 -11.65 -34.01 56.18
N VAL A 696 -10.70 -34.87 56.54
CA VAL A 696 -10.44 -36.10 55.77
C VAL A 696 -11.56 -37.10 56.06
N VAL A 697 -12.30 -37.49 55.02
CA VAL A 697 -13.35 -38.52 55.07
C VAL A 697 -12.74 -39.91 54.95
N SER A 698 -11.85 -40.10 53.98
CA SER A 698 -11.16 -41.36 53.74
C SER A 698 -9.85 -41.16 52.98
N ASP A 699 -8.89 -42.06 53.20
CA ASP A 699 -7.58 -42.07 52.52
C ASP A 699 -7.33 -43.43 51.86
N ILE A 700 -6.84 -43.40 50.62
CA ILE A 700 -6.07 -44.49 50.01
C ILE A 700 -4.59 -44.10 50.11
N ARG A 701 -3.77 -44.93 50.76
CA ARG A 701 -2.35 -44.63 51.04
C ARG A 701 -1.41 -45.61 50.36
N ILE A 702 -0.36 -45.08 49.73
CA ILE A 702 0.75 -45.84 49.14
C ILE A 702 2.09 -45.20 49.58
N ASP A 703 3.07 -45.99 49.98
CA ASP A 703 4.41 -45.50 50.36
C ASP A 703 5.46 -46.03 49.37
N ASP A 704 6.38 -45.16 48.92
CA ASP A 704 7.57 -45.54 48.15
C ASP A 704 8.81 -45.54 49.06
N ALA A 705 9.18 -46.74 49.50
CA ALA A 705 10.36 -46.97 50.34
C ALA A 705 11.69 -46.86 49.56
N SER A 706 11.67 -46.85 48.23
CA SER A 706 12.88 -46.79 47.40
C SER A 706 13.61 -45.46 47.48
N ALA A 707 12.94 -44.42 47.99
CA ALA A 707 13.50 -43.09 48.21
C ALA A 707 14.38 -43.01 49.46
N ILE A 708 14.25 -43.94 50.41
CA ILE A 708 14.96 -43.89 51.71
C ILE A 708 16.48 -43.92 51.49
N GLY A 709 17.18 -42.99 52.14
CA GLY A 709 18.64 -42.86 52.04
C GLY A 709 19.14 -42.20 50.77
N LYS A 710 18.25 -41.81 49.83
CA LYS A 710 18.61 -41.00 48.67
C LYS A 710 18.56 -39.52 49.03
N ARG A 711 19.49 -38.75 48.45
CA ARG A 711 19.43 -37.28 48.49
C ARG A 711 18.28 -36.80 47.61
N ALA A 712 18.29 -37.14 46.32
CA ALA A 712 17.28 -36.71 45.37
C ALA A 712 16.86 -37.88 44.47
N GLY A 713 15.71 -37.72 43.79
CA GLY A 713 15.22 -38.68 42.80
C GLY A 713 13.71 -38.57 42.60
N ALA A 714 13.17 -39.45 41.78
CA ALA A 714 11.74 -39.61 41.60
C ALA A 714 11.19 -40.69 42.55
N ALA A 715 9.96 -40.48 43.01
CA ALA A 715 9.15 -41.48 43.70
C ALA A 715 7.83 -41.65 42.95
N THR A 716 7.35 -42.89 42.83
CA THR A 716 6.16 -43.22 42.03
C THR A 716 5.19 -44.09 42.82
N ALA A 717 3.88 -43.89 42.62
CA ALA A 717 2.83 -44.72 43.18
C ALA A 717 1.66 -44.93 42.21
N THR A 718 1.15 -46.17 42.15
CA THR A 718 -0.10 -46.50 41.45
C THR A 718 -1.23 -46.63 42.46
N ILE A 719 -2.25 -45.78 42.35
CA ILE A 719 -3.37 -45.67 43.28
C ILE A 719 -4.63 -46.22 42.60
N PRO A 720 -5.25 -47.30 43.10
CA PRO A 720 -6.45 -47.87 42.50
C PRO A 720 -7.69 -47.01 42.79
N LEU A 721 -8.59 -46.90 41.81
CA LEU A 721 -9.87 -46.18 41.90
C LEU A 721 -11.09 -47.10 42.03
N THR A 722 -10.86 -48.40 42.23
CA THR A 722 -11.92 -49.39 42.39
C THR A 722 -12.77 -49.12 43.64
N GLY A 723 -14.08 -49.03 43.46
CA GLY A 723 -15.03 -48.81 44.56
C GLY A 723 -15.22 -47.36 44.99
N LEU A 724 -14.62 -46.41 44.27
CA LEU A 724 -14.89 -44.97 44.43
C LEU A 724 -16.06 -44.54 43.51
N PRO A 725 -16.97 -43.66 43.96
CA PRO A 725 -17.98 -43.06 43.08
C PRO A 725 -17.37 -42.00 42.15
N ALA A 726 -18.02 -41.74 41.02
CA ALA A 726 -17.69 -40.62 40.14
C ALA A 726 -17.85 -39.29 40.90
N THR A 727 -17.12 -38.25 40.49
CA THR A 727 -17.12 -36.95 41.20
C THR A 727 -18.52 -36.32 41.23
N VAL A 728 -19.33 -36.52 40.19
CA VAL A 728 -20.73 -36.04 40.12
C VAL A 728 -21.64 -36.68 41.17
N ASP A 729 -21.28 -37.87 41.68
CA ASP A 729 -22.05 -38.60 42.68
C ASP A 729 -21.61 -38.32 44.12
N LEU A 730 -20.58 -37.49 44.33
CA LEU A 730 -20.15 -37.06 45.65
C LEU A 730 -21.16 -36.08 46.28
N PRO A 731 -21.32 -36.08 47.61
CA PRO A 731 -22.06 -35.02 48.31
C PRO A 731 -21.48 -33.63 48.00
N ALA A 732 -22.32 -32.59 48.08
CA ALA A 732 -21.88 -31.21 47.92
C ALA A 732 -20.74 -30.88 48.91
N ASP A 733 -19.76 -30.10 48.46
CA ASP A 733 -18.53 -29.73 49.18
C ASP A 733 -17.55 -30.88 49.50
N HIS A 734 -17.77 -32.07 48.91
CA HIS A 734 -16.79 -33.17 48.91
C HIS A 734 -15.94 -33.16 47.63
N PHE A 735 -14.66 -33.51 47.74
CA PHE A 735 -13.77 -33.66 46.59
C PHE A 735 -12.63 -34.64 46.85
N TYR A 736 -11.96 -35.07 45.77
CA TYR A 736 -10.76 -35.89 45.85
C TYR A 736 -9.48 -35.02 45.84
N PHE A 737 -8.50 -35.38 46.68
CA PHE A 737 -7.25 -34.66 46.90
C PHE A 737 -6.06 -35.62 46.89
N LEU A 738 -5.17 -35.47 45.90
CA LEU A 738 -3.89 -36.18 45.84
C LEU A 738 -2.84 -35.41 46.67
N PHE A 739 -2.29 -36.02 47.70
CA PHE A 739 -1.37 -35.39 48.64
C PHE A 739 -0.11 -36.26 48.85
N VAL A 740 1.08 -35.66 48.75
CA VAL A 740 2.37 -36.38 48.83
C VAL A 740 3.32 -35.70 49.81
N GLN A 741 4.10 -36.46 50.58
CA GLN A 741 5.04 -35.91 51.57
C GLN A 741 6.25 -36.80 51.88
N PHE A 742 7.34 -36.21 52.35
CA PHE A 742 8.52 -36.91 52.88
C PHE A 742 9.20 -36.12 54.03
N GLU A 743 10.18 -36.74 54.69
CA GLU A 743 11.02 -36.14 55.73
C GLU A 743 12.51 -36.32 55.40
N SER A 744 13.30 -35.24 55.51
CA SER A 744 14.75 -35.22 55.32
C SER A 744 15.50 -35.55 56.62
N SER A 745 16.74 -36.04 56.53
CA SER A 745 17.59 -36.45 57.67
C SER A 745 17.94 -35.33 58.65
N ASN A 746 17.73 -34.07 58.26
CA ASN A 746 17.80 -32.89 59.15
C ASN A 746 16.49 -32.59 59.89
N GLY A 747 15.45 -33.41 59.72
CA GLY A 747 14.14 -33.28 60.35
C GLY A 747 13.15 -32.38 59.61
N VAL A 748 13.51 -31.82 58.44
CA VAL A 748 12.60 -30.98 57.64
C VAL A 748 11.62 -31.86 56.87
N LYS A 749 10.32 -31.55 56.97
CA LYS A 749 9.25 -32.18 56.20
C LYS A 749 8.84 -31.30 55.04
N LYS A 750 8.59 -31.91 53.89
CA LYS A 750 8.04 -31.24 52.71
C LYS A 750 6.87 -32.04 52.16
N ALA A 751 5.89 -31.33 51.61
CA ALA A 751 4.68 -31.90 51.08
C ALA A 751 4.16 -31.09 49.89
N VAL A 752 3.41 -31.73 49.01
CA VAL A 752 2.78 -31.14 47.83
C VAL A 752 1.40 -31.77 47.61
N GLY A 753 0.50 -31.06 46.93
CA GLY A 753 -0.89 -31.48 46.77
C GLY A 753 -1.59 -31.03 45.48
N ALA A 754 -2.48 -31.86 44.93
CA ALA A 754 -3.30 -31.59 43.74
C ALA A 754 -4.79 -31.90 44.04
N GLN A 755 -5.65 -30.89 43.90
CA GLN A 755 -7.09 -30.97 44.15
C GLN A 755 -7.85 -29.82 43.48
N PRO A 756 -9.15 -29.99 43.15
CA PRO A 756 -9.89 -31.25 43.19
C PRO A 756 -9.52 -32.16 42.00
N LEU A 757 -9.61 -33.49 42.17
CA LEU A 757 -9.53 -34.43 41.04
C LEU A 757 -10.94 -34.79 40.53
N THR A 758 -11.05 -35.01 39.22
CA THR A 758 -12.30 -35.38 38.53
C THR A 758 -12.30 -36.87 38.21
N LEU A 759 -13.33 -37.59 38.67
CA LEU A 759 -13.59 -38.99 38.32
C LEU A 759 -14.88 -39.11 37.50
N VAL A 760 -14.86 -39.87 36.40
CA VAL A 760 -15.97 -40.00 35.43
C VAL A 760 -16.34 -41.46 35.11
N GLU A 761 -17.53 -41.65 34.52
CA GLU A 761 -18.05 -42.94 34.03
C GLU A 761 -17.49 -43.27 32.60
N PRO A 762 -17.50 -44.54 32.14
CA PRO A 762 -16.97 -44.93 30.82
C PRO A 762 -17.76 -44.38 29.61
N ALA A 763 -17.08 -44.02 28.51
CA ALA A 763 -17.64 -43.34 27.33
C ALA A 763 -18.15 -44.29 26.20
N PRO A 764 -19.25 -43.95 25.51
CA PRO A 764 -19.75 -44.67 24.33
C PRO A 764 -19.05 -44.26 23.02
N GLY A 765 -19.06 -45.13 22.00
CA GLY A 765 -18.50 -44.82 20.68
C GLY A 765 -19.35 -43.86 19.84
N SER A 766 -18.71 -42.98 19.08
CA SER A 766 -19.31 -41.95 18.20
C SER A 766 -18.38 -41.52 17.05
N ILE A 767 -18.96 -40.89 16.02
CA ILE A 767 -18.24 -40.15 14.96
C ILE A 767 -18.97 -38.82 14.74
N SER A 768 -18.23 -37.73 14.58
CA SER A 768 -18.78 -36.39 14.37
C SER A 768 -17.95 -35.59 13.38
N TRP A 769 -18.60 -34.65 12.70
CA TRP A 769 -17.93 -33.63 11.90
C TRP A 769 -17.15 -32.70 12.82
N ASP A 770 -16.01 -32.18 12.36
CA ASP A 770 -15.34 -31.03 12.98
C ASP A 770 -16.29 -29.84 13.09
N ASN A 771 -16.92 -29.47 11.97
CA ASN A 771 -17.99 -28.52 11.86
C ASN A 771 -18.87 -28.88 10.65
N ILE A 772 -20.09 -29.35 10.92
CA ILE A 772 -21.03 -29.76 9.86
C ILE A 772 -21.38 -28.64 8.87
N ASN A 773 -21.26 -27.37 9.29
CA ASN A 773 -21.58 -26.22 8.45
C ASN A 773 -20.49 -25.93 7.41
N ASN A 774 -19.28 -26.48 7.55
CA ASN A 774 -18.23 -26.35 6.54
C ASN A 774 -18.61 -27.06 5.22
N TYR A 775 -19.49 -28.05 5.30
CA TYR A 775 -19.90 -28.88 4.16
C TYR A 775 -21.32 -28.55 3.67
N ARG A 776 -22.21 -28.18 4.60
CA ARG A 776 -23.62 -27.94 4.29
C ARG A 776 -23.82 -26.51 3.79
N ASN A 777 -24.37 -26.38 2.59
CA ASN A 777 -24.59 -25.10 1.90
C ASN A 777 -23.30 -24.36 1.50
N THR A 778 -22.15 -25.04 1.54
CA THR A 778 -20.89 -24.54 0.98
C THR A 778 -20.80 -25.03 -0.48
N PRO A 779 -20.62 -24.14 -1.46
CA PRO A 779 -20.28 -24.53 -2.84
C PRO A 779 -18.88 -25.13 -2.91
N PHE A 780 -18.71 -26.19 -3.70
CA PHE A 780 -17.42 -26.79 -4.01
C PHE A 780 -17.24 -26.94 -5.51
N LEU A 781 -16.11 -26.49 -6.05
CA LEU A 781 -15.86 -26.54 -7.49
C LEU A 781 -15.75 -27.99 -7.98
N ASN A 782 -16.40 -28.28 -9.12
CA ASN A 782 -16.36 -29.60 -9.75
C ASN A 782 -15.01 -29.92 -10.42
N THR A 783 -14.03 -29.02 -10.35
CA THR A 783 -12.64 -29.18 -10.79
C THR A 783 -11.69 -29.55 -9.65
N GLY A 784 -12.10 -29.35 -8.39
CA GLY A 784 -11.25 -29.39 -7.21
C GLY A 784 -11.41 -30.63 -6.29
N PHE A 785 -11.12 -30.40 -5.01
CA PHE A 785 -11.19 -31.38 -3.92
C PHE A 785 -12.04 -30.84 -2.76
N MET A 786 -12.65 -31.75 -2.00
CA MET A 786 -13.36 -31.45 -0.75
C MET A 786 -12.60 -32.05 0.42
N ASP A 787 -11.96 -31.22 1.24
CA ASP A 787 -11.26 -31.64 2.45
C ASP A 787 -12.24 -31.86 3.59
N ILE A 788 -12.27 -33.07 4.14
CA ILE A 788 -13.28 -33.51 5.10
C ILE A 788 -12.59 -34.00 6.36
N THR A 789 -12.89 -33.35 7.48
CA THR A 789 -12.37 -33.68 8.80
C THR A 789 -13.44 -34.29 9.70
N VAL A 790 -13.14 -35.42 10.33
CA VAL A 790 -14.03 -36.09 11.28
C VAL A 790 -13.32 -36.53 12.56
N ASN A 791 -14.02 -36.41 13.68
CA ASN A 791 -13.59 -36.84 15.00
C ASN A 791 -14.24 -38.20 15.33
N VAL A 792 -13.42 -39.17 15.74
CA VAL A 792 -13.79 -40.57 15.97
C VAL A 792 -13.52 -40.96 17.42
N GLU A 793 -14.47 -41.66 18.05
CA GLU A 793 -14.35 -42.33 19.34
C GLU A 793 -14.96 -43.74 19.22
N ALA A 794 -14.18 -44.80 19.36
CA ALA A 794 -14.65 -46.18 19.29
C ALA A 794 -15.42 -46.60 20.56
N GLY A 795 -15.28 -45.85 21.66
CA GLY A 795 -15.84 -46.13 22.98
C GLY A 795 -14.79 -46.74 23.90
N THR A 796 -14.94 -46.55 25.21
CA THR A 796 -13.93 -46.96 26.19
C THR A 796 -13.58 -48.45 26.08
N GLY A 797 -12.30 -48.73 25.77
CA GLY A 797 -11.78 -50.09 25.60
C GLY A 797 -12.17 -50.77 24.28
N GLN A 798 -12.60 -50.01 23.28
CA GLN A 798 -12.84 -50.47 21.91
C GLN A 798 -11.87 -49.78 20.94
N GLU A 799 -11.70 -50.35 19.75
CA GLU A 799 -10.81 -49.83 18.71
C GLU A 799 -11.54 -49.74 17.36
N VAL A 800 -11.09 -48.83 16.49
CA VAL A 800 -11.54 -48.76 15.09
C VAL A 800 -11.02 -49.99 14.32
N THR A 801 -11.87 -50.65 13.54
CA THR A 801 -11.52 -51.87 12.80
C THR A 801 -11.23 -51.63 11.33
N SER A 802 -10.52 -52.57 10.70
CA SER A 802 -10.24 -52.57 9.27
C SER A 802 -11.43 -52.99 8.39
N ASP A 803 -12.61 -53.30 8.97
CA ASP A 803 -13.77 -53.81 8.21
C ASP A 803 -14.32 -52.82 7.17
N LEU A 804 -14.07 -51.52 7.37
CA LEU A 804 -14.39 -50.45 6.41
C LEU A 804 -13.13 -49.77 5.85
N SER A 805 -11.97 -50.43 5.96
CA SER A 805 -10.64 -49.85 5.69
C SER A 805 -10.30 -48.67 6.61
N GLY A 806 -10.82 -48.67 7.85
CA GLY A 806 -10.70 -47.58 8.82
C GLY A 806 -11.89 -46.63 8.77
N VAL A 807 -11.64 -45.33 8.57
CA VAL A 807 -12.67 -44.30 8.37
C VAL A 807 -12.97 -44.18 6.88
N LYS A 808 -14.26 -44.26 6.51
CA LYS A 808 -14.73 -44.17 5.12
C LYS A 808 -15.61 -42.94 4.93
N ILE A 809 -15.27 -42.14 3.92
CA ILE A 809 -16.06 -41.01 3.42
C ILE A 809 -16.71 -41.39 2.08
N LEU A 810 -17.95 -40.98 1.90
CA LEU A 810 -18.74 -41.27 0.71
C LEU A 810 -19.63 -40.08 0.36
N LEU A 811 -19.41 -39.48 -0.81
CA LEU A 811 -20.34 -38.54 -1.44
C LEU A 811 -21.21 -39.29 -2.43
N ARG A 812 -22.52 -39.13 -2.32
CA ARG A 812 -23.49 -39.89 -3.10
C ARG A 812 -24.46 -38.98 -3.81
N GLU A 813 -24.63 -39.19 -5.11
CA GLU A 813 -25.75 -38.61 -5.87
C GLU A 813 -27.00 -39.47 -5.69
N LEU A 814 -28.08 -38.86 -5.22
CA LEU A 814 -29.38 -39.48 -4.98
C LEU A 814 -30.43 -38.85 -5.88
N ARG A 815 -31.35 -39.67 -6.38
CA ARG A 815 -32.63 -39.18 -6.91
C ARG A 815 -33.57 -38.79 -5.77
N SER A 816 -34.61 -38.02 -6.08
CA SER A 816 -35.67 -37.63 -5.12
C SER A 816 -36.36 -38.80 -4.41
N ASN A 817 -36.33 -40.00 -4.98
CA ASN A 817 -36.84 -41.23 -4.37
C ASN A 817 -35.78 -42.03 -3.57
N TRP A 818 -34.65 -41.40 -3.23
CA TRP A 818 -33.52 -41.98 -2.48
C TRP A 818 -32.84 -43.16 -3.18
N THR A 819 -33.02 -43.31 -4.49
CA THR A 819 -32.23 -44.28 -5.28
C THR A 819 -30.88 -43.68 -5.65
N VAL A 820 -29.84 -44.49 -5.51
CA VAL A 820 -28.46 -44.11 -5.86
C VAL A 820 -28.33 -43.90 -7.36
N VAL A 821 -27.63 -42.84 -7.75
CA VAL A 821 -27.18 -42.60 -9.13
C VAL A 821 -25.70 -42.93 -9.26
N SER A 822 -24.87 -42.31 -8.43
CA SER A 822 -23.41 -42.45 -8.43
C SER A 822 -22.84 -42.26 -7.01
N ASP A 823 -21.65 -42.83 -6.78
CA ASP A 823 -20.91 -42.79 -5.51
C ASP A 823 -19.44 -42.40 -5.78
N THR A 824 -18.93 -41.44 -5.01
CA THR A 824 -17.50 -41.10 -4.92
C THR A 824 -17.04 -41.38 -3.49
N GLU A 825 -16.04 -42.24 -3.31
CA GLU A 825 -15.58 -42.66 -1.97
C GLU A 825 -14.07 -42.58 -1.78
N ILE A 826 -13.66 -42.34 -0.54
CA ILE A 826 -12.27 -42.38 -0.07
C ILE A 826 -12.20 -43.00 1.33
N THR A 827 -11.07 -43.60 1.69
CA THR A 827 -10.87 -44.26 2.99
C THR A 827 -9.52 -43.92 3.58
N ASP A 828 -9.44 -43.89 4.91
CA ASP A 828 -8.21 -43.72 5.66
C ASP A 828 -8.09 -44.79 6.75
N ALA A 829 -6.92 -45.44 6.81
CA ALA A 829 -6.65 -46.54 7.72
C ALA A 829 -5.82 -46.14 8.95
N SER A 830 -5.48 -44.86 9.11
CA SER A 830 -4.56 -44.36 10.15
C SER A 830 -5.07 -44.64 11.58
N LEU A 831 -6.38 -44.62 11.78
CA LEU A 831 -7.00 -44.89 13.09
C LEU A 831 -7.27 -46.37 13.35
N VAL A 832 -6.93 -47.31 12.44
CA VAL A 832 -7.17 -48.73 12.68
C VAL A 832 -6.34 -49.22 13.87
N GLY A 833 -7.02 -49.74 14.90
CA GLY A 833 -6.40 -50.14 16.17
C GLY A 833 -6.38 -49.04 17.23
N GLU A 834 -6.78 -47.81 16.89
CA GLU A 834 -6.87 -46.70 17.84
C GLU A 834 -8.29 -46.60 18.44
N GLN A 835 -8.38 -46.13 19.69
CA GLN A 835 -9.67 -45.88 20.33
C GLN A 835 -10.29 -44.56 19.86
N SER A 836 -9.50 -43.51 19.63
CA SER A 836 -10.02 -42.22 19.19
C SER A 836 -8.99 -41.48 18.34
N GLY A 837 -9.44 -40.46 17.63
CA GLY A 837 -8.59 -39.62 16.82
C GLY A 837 -9.36 -38.78 15.81
N THR A 838 -8.64 -37.94 15.10
CA THR A 838 -9.16 -37.07 14.04
C THR A 838 -8.49 -37.45 12.73
N VAL A 839 -9.25 -37.45 11.64
CA VAL A 839 -8.72 -37.72 10.30
C VAL A 839 -9.26 -36.69 9.31
N THR A 840 -8.40 -36.25 8.41
CA THR A 840 -8.73 -35.37 7.29
C THR A 840 -8.49 -36.10 5.97
N LEU A 841 -9.48 -36.11 5.08
CA LEU A 841 -9.41 -36.77 3.78
C LEU A 841 -9.85 -35.79 2.68
N SER A 842 -9.11 -35.74 1.57
CA SER A 842 -9.45 -34.93 0.39
C SER A 842 -10.23 -35.77 -0.63
N LEU A 843 -11.52 -35.52 -0.78
CA LEU A 843 -12.38 -36.19 -1.75
C LEU A 843 -12.30 -35.49 -3.12
N PRO A 844 -11.89 -36.16 -4.21
CA PRO A 844 -11.84 -35.53 -5.53
C PRO A 844 -13.25 -35.28 -6.09
N LEU A 845 -13.47 -34.09 -6.64
CA LEU A 845 -14.75 -33.67 -7.24
C LEU A 845 -14.71 -33.62 -8.77
N HIS A 846 -13.52 -33.78 -9.37
CA HIS A 846 -13.33 -33.70 -10.82
C HIS A 846 -14.34 -34.55 -11.62
N GLY A 847 -15.14 -33.89 -12.45
CA GLY A 847 -16.10 -34.54 -13.36
C GLY A 847 -17.45 -34.87 -12.74
N LEU A 848 -17.73 -34.40 -11.51
CA LEU A 848 -19.08 -34.38 -10.97
C LEU A 848 -19.93 -33.32 -11.69
N THR A 849 -21.22 -33.59 -11.83
CA THR A 849 -22.17 -32.65 -12.44
C THR A 849 -22.47 -31.51 -11.45
N PRO A 850 -22.31 -30.23 -11.84
CA PRO A 850 -22.73 -29.11 -11.02
C PRO A 850 -24.19 -29.24 -10.57
N THR A 851 -24.48 -28.77 -9.36
CA THR A 851 -25.77 -29.01 -8.69
C THR A 851 -26.93 -28.38 -9.46
N ALA A 852 -26.70 -27.21 -10.08
CA ALA A 852 -27.68 -26.55 -10.94
C ALA A 852 -28.01 -27.36 -12.21
N GLN A 853 -27.09 -28.22 -12.65
CA GLN A 853 -27.22 -29.04 -13.87
C GLN A 853 -27.73 -30.46 -13.60
N LEU A 854 -27.96 -30.81 -12.32
CA LEU A 854 -28.49 -32.12 -11.96
C LEU A 854 -29.93 -32.30 -12.49
N PRO A 855 -30.31 -33.53 -12.90
CA PRO A 855 -31.69 -33.83 -13.24
C PRO A 855 -32.65 -33.44 -12.11
N ASN A 856 -33.79 -32.84 -12.46
CA ASN A 856 -34.71 -32.23 -11.50
C ASN A 856 -35.08 -33.21 -10.36
N GLY A 857 -34.73 -32.83 -9.12
CA GLY A 857 -34.93 -33.63 -7.91
C GLY A 857 -33.77 -34.55 -7.51
N ASN A 858 -32.66 -34.59 -8.25
CA ASN A 858 -31.40 -35.20 -7.80
C ASN A 858 -30.65 -34.26 -6.84
N PHE A 859 -29.83 -34.82 -5.95
CA PHE A 859 -29.00 -34.07 -5.00
C PHE A 859 -27.82 -34.89 -4.50
N TYR A 860 -26.78 -34.21 -4.00
CA TYR A 860 -25.64 -34.84 -3.33
C TYR A 860 -25.83 -34.97 -1.81
N PHE A 861 -25.36 -36.08 -1.25
CA PHE A 861 -25.45 -36.41 0.18
C PHE A 861 -24.15 -37.06 0.67
N LEU A 862 -23.59 -36.54 1.77
CA LEU A 862 -22.28 -36.95 2.30
C LEU A 862 -22.43 -37.86 3.52
N PHE A 863 -21.60 -38.90 3.59
CA PHE A 863 -21.52 -39.85 4.70
C PHE A 863 -20.08 -40.00 5.20
N ALA A 864 -19.89 -40.04 6.52
CA ALA A 864 -18.68 -40.51 7.18
C ALA A 864 -19.01 -41.70 8.08
N ARG A 865 -18.19 -42.76 8.08
CA ARG A 865 -18.45 -43.97 8.88
C ARG A 865 -17.20 -44.75 9.26
N PHE A 866 -17.26 -45.42 10.41
CA PHE A 866 -16.28 -46.43 10.82
C PHE A 866 -16.97 -47.57 11.58
N LYS A 867 -16.25 -48.66 11.84
CA LYS A 867 -16.73 -49.78 12.65
C LYS A 867 -15.82 -49.99 13.86
N SER A 868 -16.42 -50.18 15.04
CA SER A 868 -15.72 -50.44 16.31
C SER A 868 -15.58 -51.94 16.59
N SER A 869 -14.62 -52.32 17.43
CA SER A 869 -14.29 -53.72 17.77
C SER A 869 -15.42 -54.50 18.45
N ASP A 870 -16.42 -53.82 19.03
CA ASP A 870 -17.66 -54.44 19.54
C ASP A 870 -18.65 -54.85 18.43
N GLY A 871 -18.31 -54.55 17.17
CA GLY A 871 -19.08 -54.87 15.97
C GLY A 871 -20.04 -53.79 15.50
N LYS A 872 -20.17 -52.65 16.21
CA LYS A 872 -21.07 -51.55 15.83
C LYS A 872 -20.45 -50.63 14.79
N VAL A 873 -21.27 -50.20 13.84
CA VAL A 873 -20.95 -49.17 12.84
C VAL A 873 -21.50 -47.84 13.33
N HIS A 874 -20.64 -46.82 13.32
CA HIS A 874 -20.99 -45.45 13.68
C HIS A 874 -20.92 -44.59 12.41
N ALA A 875 -21.86 -43.65 12.24
CA ALA A 875 -21.93 -42.83 11.04
C ALA A 875 -22.41 -41.40 11.33
N ALA A 876 -21.88 -40.45 10.56
CA ALA A 876 -22.32 -39.06 10.49
C ALA A 876 -22.72 -38.71 9.05
N THR A 877 -23.67 -37.78 8.87
CA THR A 877 -24.22 -37.40 7.55
C THR A 877 -24.32 -35.90 7.37
N ALA A 878 -24.14 -35.39 6.14
CA ALA A 878 -24.31 -33.98 5.78
C ALA A 878 -25.06 -33.82 4.43
N SER A 879 -25.99 -32.87 4.36
CA SER A 879 -26.79 -32.55 3.16
C SER A 879 -27.56 -31.22 3.33
N PRO A 880 -27.77 -30.42 2.26
CA PRO A 880 -27.29 -30.65 0.89
C PRO A 880 -25.79 -30.35 0.74
N ILE A 881 -25.16 -30.99 -0.25
CA ILE A 881 -23.83 -30.63 -0.74
C ILE A 881 -24.00 -29.93 -2.09
N ILE A 882 -23.35 -28.78 -2.27
CA ILE A 882 -23.42 -27.97 -3.48
C ILE A 882 -22.10 -28.16 -4.22
N ILE A 883 -22.20 -28.56 -5.48
CA ILE A 883 -21.11 -28.65 -6.44
C ILE A 883 -21.32 -27.55 -7.50
N ASP A 884 -20.32 -26.72 -7.75
CA ASP A 884 -20.38 -25.56 -8.65
C ASP A 884 -19.48 -25.69 -9.87
N SER A 885 -19.70 -24.86 -10.90
CA SER A 885 -18.76 -24.61 -12.00
C SER A 885 -17.82 -23.44 -11.71
N ASP A 886 -16.83 -23.25 -12.56
CA ASP A 886 -15.74 -22.27 -12.52
C ASP A 886 -15.36 -22.04 -14.00
N PHE A 887 -16.08 -21.13 -14.65
CA PHE A 887 -16.11 -21.00 -16.12
C PHE A 887 -14.77 -20.50 -16.69
N ASP A 888 -14.19 -19.52 -16.03
CA ASP A 888 -12.96 -18.82 -16.41
C ASP A 888 -11.70 -19.43 -15.76
N GLY A 889 -11.86 -20.25 -14.71
CA GLY A 889 -10.79 -20.99 -14.07
C GLY A 889 -10.05 -20.20 -12.99
N ASP A 890 -10.64 -19.14 -12.45
CA ASP A 890 -10.04 -18.30 -11.41
C ASP A 890 -10.21 -18.86 -9.98
N LEU A 891 -10.95 -19.96 -9.86
CA LEU A 891 -11.28 -20.69 -8.62
C LEU A 891 -12.35 -20.03 -7.75
N ILE A 892 -13.09 -19.05 -8.28
CA ILE A 892 -14.39 -18.61 -7.82
C ILE A 892 -15.44 -19.45 -8.56
N GLY A 893 -16.59 -19.70 -7.94
CA GLY A 893 -17.65 -20.44 -8.61
C GLY A 893 -18.63 -19.47 -9.27
N ASP A 894 -19.09 -19.76 -10.48
CA ASP A 894 -19.97 -18.87 -11.28
C ASP A 894 -21.19 -18.33 -10.49
N ALA A 895 -21.69 -19.05 -9.48
CA ALA A 895 -22.81 -18.58 -8.67
C ALA A 895 -22.45 -17.44 -7.68
N MET A 896 -21.15 -17.20 -7.47
CA MET A 896 -20.54 -16.25 -6.54
C MET A 896 -19.53 -15.33 -7.23
N ASP A 897 -19.16 -15.66 -8.46
CA ASP A 897 -18.47 -14.79 -9.38
C ASP A 897 -19.45 -13.74 -9.90
N ASN A 898 -18.94 -12.57 -10.21
CA ASN A 898 -19.71 -11.45 -10.73
C ASN A 898 -19.12 -10.89 -12.03
N ASP A 899 -18.15 -11.60 -12.60
CA ASP A 899 -17.45 -11.36 -13.86
C ASP A 899 -17.05 -12.74 -14.42
N ASP A 900 -18.07 -13.52 -14.82
CA ASP A 900 -18.03 -14.97 -15.09
C ASP A 900 -17.03 -15.35 -16.21
N ASP A 901 -16.56 -14.41 -17.03
CA ASP A 901 -15.54 -14.62 -18.07
C ASP A 901 -14.25 -13.80 -17.88
N ASN A 902 -14.20 -12.99 -16.82
CA ASN A 902 -13.05 -12.23 -16.33
C ASN A 902 -12.48 -11.23 -17.37
N ASP A 903 -13.36 -10.60 -18.14
CA ASP A 903 -13.00 -9.56 -19.11
C ASP A 903 -12.86 -8.17 -18.47
N GLY A 904 -13.30 -8.03 -17.21
CA GLY A 904 -13.25 -6.83 -16.40
C GLY A 904 -14.57 -6.06 -16.32
N ILE A 905 -15.63 -6.54 -16.97
CA ILE A 905 -17.00 -6.02 -16.91
C ILE A 905 -17.86 -6.99 -16.11
N LEU A 906 -18.51 -6.48 -15.06
CA LEU A 906 -19.34 -7.34 -14.21
C LEU A 906 -20.55 -7.89 -14.98
N ASP A 907 -20.97 -9.13 -14.73
CA ASP A 907 -22.06 -9.81 -15.46
C ASP A 907 -23.38 -9.04 -15.50
N GLY A 908 -23.64 -8.21 -14.48
CA GLY A 908 -24.85 -7.38 -14.42
C GLY A 908 -24.81 -6.14 -15.33
N LEU A 909 -23.63 -5.81 -15.84
CA LEU A 909 -23.33 -4.71 -16.76
C LEU A 909 -22.86 -5.23 -18.13
N ASP A 910 -22.52 -6.52 -18.21
CA ASP A 910 -22.10 -7.20 -19.42
C ASP A 910 -23.30 -7.77 -20.19
N VAL A 911 -23.39 -7.46 -21.49
CA VAL A 911 -24.42 -8.03 -22.37
C VAL A 911 -24.09 -9.48 -22.76
N PHE A 912 -22.80 -9.86 -22.73
CA PHE A 912 -22.26 -11.19 -23.05
C PHE A 912 -21.35 -11.72 -21.92
N PRO A 913 -21.90 -12.01 -20.71
CA PRO A 913 -21.14 -12.40 -19.51
C PRO A 913 -20.42 -13.76 -19.55
N TYR A 914 -20.26 -14.35 -20.74
CA TYR A 914 -19.57 -15.63 -20.95
C TYR A 914 -18.66 -15.60 -22.19
N ASP A 915 -18.42 -14.42 -22.77
CA ASP A 915 -17.50 -14.19 -23.88
C ASP A 915 -16.59 -13.00 -23.58
N ALA A 916 -15.40 -13.30 -23.04
CA ALA A 916 -14.44 -12.30 -22.61
C ALA A 916 -13.85 -11.38 -23.71
N ASN A 917 -14.37 -11.45 -24.94
CA ASN A 917 -14.00 -10.55 -26.03
C ASN A 917 -15.13 -9.59 -26.39
N GLU A 918 -16.26 -9.60 -25.69
CA GLU A 918 -17.45 -8.85 -26.07
C GLU A 918 -18.24 -8.46 -24.83
N SER A 919 -18.55 -7.18 -24.67
CA SER A 919 -19.32 -6.73 -23.49
C SER A 919 -20.35 -5.63 -23.79
N VAL A 920 -20.33 -5.08 -25.00
CA VAL A 920 -21.20 -3.97 -25.43
C VAL A 920 -21.92 -4.35 -26.71
N ASP A 921 -23.20 -3.98 -26.79
CA ASP A 921 -24.10 -4.13 -27.93
C ASP A 921 -24.83 -2.78 -28.07
N THR A 922 -24.22 -1.85 -28.81
CA THR A 922 -24.63 -0.43 -28.86
C THR A 922 -26.03 -0.27 -29.44
N ASP A 923 -26.41 -1.07 -30.43
CA ASP A 923 -27.69 -0.98 -31.13
C ASP A 923 -28.74 -2.01 -30.63
N GLY A 924 -28.30 -3.02 -29.87
CA GLY A 924 -29.15 -4.03 -29.24
C GLY A 924 -29.60 -5.15 -30.17
N ASP A 925 -28.88 -5.42 -31.26
CA ASP A 925 -29.24 -6.47 -32.23
C ASP A 925 -28.82 -7.88 -31.81
N GLY A 926 -27.97 -7.98 -30.78
CA GLY A 926 -27.44 -9.21 -30.19
C GLY A 926 -26.11 -9.69 -30.80
N ILE A 927 -25.48 -8.88 -31.66
CA ILE A 927 -24.08 -8.98 -32.08
C ILE A 927 -23.34 -7.88 -31.31
N GLY A 928 -22.28 -8.22 -30.58
CA GLY A 928 -21.54 -7.17 -29.87
C GLY A 928 -20.60 -6.40 -30.79
N ASN A 929 -20.24 -5.20 -30.36
CA ASN A 929 -19.55 -4.20 -31.16
C ASN A 929 -18.21 -4.69 -31.73
N ASN A 930 -17.48 -5.58 -31.05
CA ASN A 930 -16.21 -6.09 -31.60
C ASN A 930 -16.41 -7.01 -32.82
N THR A 931 -17.62 -7.53 -33.00
CA THR A 931 -18.01 -8.39 -34.13
C THR A 931 -18.91 -7.68 -35.13
N ASP A 932 -19.67 -6.68 -34.71
CA ASP A 932 -20.48 -5.86 -35.60
C ASP A 932 -19.59 -4.96 -36.48
N THR A 933 -20.16 -4.46 -37.57
CA THR A 933 -19.47 -3.63 -38.57
C THR A 933 -20.16 -2.29 -38.80
N ASP A 934 -21.19 -2.02 -38.00
CA ASP A 934 -22.10 -0.87 -38.02
C ASP A 934 -22.73 -0.80 -36.61
N ASP A 935 -21.91 -0.46 -35.62
CA ASP A 935 -22.14 -0.64 -34.18
C ASP A 935 -23.37 0.12 -33.64
N ASP A 936 -23.84 1.16 -34.32
CA ASP A 936 -25.06 1.91 -33.99
C ASP A 936 -26.20 1.75 -35.02
N ASN A 937 -25.94 1.00 -36.09
CA ASN A 937 -26.87 0.63 -37.16
C ASN A 937 -27.53 1.84 -37.86
N ASP A 938 -26.80 2.95 -38.02
CA ASP A 938 -27.24 4.14 -38.74
C ASP A 938 -27.16 3.97 -40.28
N GLY A 939 -26.42 2.95 -40.73
CA GLY A 939 -26.22 2.58 -42.12
C GLY A 939 -24.85 2.99 -42.71
N VAL A 940 -23.95 3.53 -41.90
CA VAL A 940 -22.56 3.86 -42.21
C VAL A 940 -21.67 2.91 -41.40
N ALA A 941 -20.82 2.13 -42.09
CA ALA A 941 -19.97 1.16 -41.41
C ALA A 941 -18.87 1.85 -40.57
N ASP A 942 -18.56 1.34 -39.38
CA ASP A 942 -17.65 1.97 -38.40
C ASP A 942 -16.31 2.41 -38.98
N THR A 943 -15.81 1.66 -39.97
CA THR A 943 -14.54 1.95 -40.64
C THR A 943 -14.50 3.29 -41.39
N VAL A 944 -15.65 3.89 -41.67
CA VAL A 944 -15.81 5.16 -42.37
C VAL A 944 -16.77 6.11 -41.63
N ASP A 945 -17.17 5.74 -40.42
CA ASP A 945 -17.99 6.55 -39.55
C ASP A 945 -17.09 7.31 -38.56
N ALA A 946 -17.29 8.63 -38.44
CA ALA A 946 -16.58 9.44 -37.44
C ALA A 946 -17.11 9.19 -36.00
N PHE A 947 -18.36 8.77 -35.87
CA PHE A 947 -19.10 8.52 -34.64
C PHE A 947 -19.80 7.15 -34.66
N PRO A 948 -19.05 6.03 -34.72
CA PRO A 948 -19.60 4.67 -34.86
C PRO A 948 -20.51 4.18 -33.72
N TYR A 949 -20.79 5.02 -32.72
CA TYR A 949 -21.62 4.68 -31.57
C TYR A 949 -22.80 5.66 -31.37
N ASP A 950 -23.02 6.58 -32.31
CA ASP A 950 -24.09 7.57 -32.29
C ASP A 950 -24.82 7.61 -33.63
N ALA A 951 -25.93 6.87 -33.70
CA ALA A 951 -26.72 6.76 -34.94
C ALA A 951 -27.36 8.07 -35.45
N SER A 952 -27.07 9.22 -34.82
CA SER A 952 -27.47 10.54 -35.30
C SER A 952 -26.34 11.34 -35.94
N GLU A 953 -25.09 10.88 -35.89
CA GLU A 953 -23.92 11.55 -36.44
C GLU A 953 -23.03 10.55 -37.17
N SER A 954 -22.53 10.93 -38.35
CA SER A 954 -21.56 10.07 -39.06
C SER A 954 -20.47 10.83 -39.81
N VAL A 955 -20.51 12.16 -39.75
CA VAL A 955 -19.59 13.06 -40.45
C VAL A 955 -19.05 14.09 -39.46
N ASP A 956 -17.74 14.31 -39.50
CA ASP A 956 -16.97 15.31 -38.76
C ASP A 956 -16.07 16.01 -39.79
N THR A 957 -16.53 17.13 -40.33
CA THR A 957 -15.90 17.80 -41.49
C THR A 957 -14.59 18.49 -41.11
N ASP A 958 -14.47 19.02 -39.89
CA ASP A 958 -13.30 19.77 -39.42
C ASP A 958 -12.36 18.95 -38.49
N GLY A 959 -12.84 17.81 -37.98
CA GLY A 959 -12.09 16.90 -37.14
C GLY A 959 -11.98 17.35 -35.68
N ASP A 960 -12.89 18.19 -35.19
CA ASP A 960 -12.86 18.67 -33.81
C ASP A 960 -13.49 17.69 -32.79
N GLY A 961 -14.20 16.68 -33.30
CA GLY A 961 -14.87 15.65 -32.52
C GLY A 961 -16.34 15.94 -32.17
N ILE A 962 -16.95 16.95 -32.77
CA ILE A 962 -18.40 17.22 -32.78
C ILE A 962 -18.94 16.85 -34.17
N GLY A 963 -20.05 16.10 -34.22
CA GLY A 963 -20.63 15.70 -35.51
C GLY A 963 -21.35 16.86 -36.18
N ASN A 964 -21.36 16.87 -37.52
CA ASN A 964 -21.93 17.96 -38.29
C ASN A 964 -23.42 18.28 -38.00
N ASN A 965 -24.23 17.34 -37.46
CA ASN A 965 -25.61 17.71 -37.09
C ASN A 965 -25.69 18.44 -35.73
N ALA A 966 -24.63 18.39 -34.93
CA ALA A 966 -24.50 19.01 -33.62
C ALA A 966 -23.54 20.21 -33.60
N ASP A 967 -22.63 20.29 -34.56
CA ASP A 967 -21.78 21.45 -34.78
C ASP A 967 -22.61 22.61 -35.39
N ALA A 968 -22.17 23.83 -35.13
CA ALA A 968 -22.76 25.04 -35.68
C ALA A 968 -21.85 25.73 -36.70
N ASP A 969 -20.60 25.27 -36.84
CA ASP A 969 -19.56 25.75 -37.76
C ASP A 969 -18.76 24.52 -38.25
N ASP A 970 -19.39 23.77 -39.16
CA ASP A 970 -19.02 22.41 -39.58
C ASP A 970 -17.61 22.29 -40.18
N ASP A 971 -16.99 23.39 -40.63
CA ASP A 971 -15.64 23.43 -41.20
C ASP A 971 -14.65 24.33 -40.42
N ASN A 972 -15.14 24.97 -39.35
CA ASN A 972 -14.41 25.81 -38.40
C ASN A 972 -13.66 26.99 -39.05
N ASP A 973 -14.22 27.58 -40.11
CA ASP A 973 -13.67 28.79 -40.74
C ASP A 973 -13.95 30.07 -39.93
N GLY A 974 -14.85 29.97 -38.94
CA GLY A 974 -15.26 31.04 -38.04
C GLY A 974 -16.60 31.70 -38.40
N VAL A 975 -17.36 31.15 -39.33
CA VAL A 975 -18.71 31.56 -39.73
C VAL A 975 -19.71 30.42 -39.48
N ASP A 976 -20.67 30.62 -38.58
CA ASP A 976 -21.70 29.60 -38.32
C ASP A 976 -22.40 29.16 -39.63
N ASP A 977 -22.69 27.86 -39.80
CA ASP A 977 -23.25 27.24 -41.03
C ASP A 977 -24.51 27.92 -41.56
N VAL A 978 -25.29 28.52 -40.65
CA VAL A 978 -26.54 29.22 -40.98
C VAL A 978 -26.30 30.58 -41.65
N LEU A 979 -25.08 31.09 -41.59
CA LEU A 979 -24.59 32.32 -42.22
C LEU A 979 -23.56 32.03 -43.32
N ASP A 980 -23.11 30.78 -43.44
CA ASP A 980 -22.13 30.32 -44.41
C ASP A 980 -22.80 29.82 -45.71
N ALA A 981 -22.33 30.28 -46.87
CA ALA A 981 -22.78 29.77 -48.16
C ALA A 981 -22.19 28.40 -48.52
N PHE A 982 -21.03 28.05 -47.95
CA PHE A 982 -20.25 26.83 -48.13
C PHE A 982 -19.82 26.23 -46.78
N PRO A 983 -20.77 25.78 -45.94
CA PRO A 983 -20.52 25.33 -44.55
C PRO A 983 -19.63 24.07 -44.40
N LEU A 984 -19.03 23.55 -45.48
CA LEU A 984 -18.17 22.37 -45.45
C LEU A 984 -16.82 22.62 -46.14
N ASP A 985 -16.52 23.87 -46.49
CA ASP A 985 -15.28 24.30 -47.14
C ASP A 985 -14.68 25.48 -46.38
N ALA A 986 -13.77 25.18 -45.46
CA ALA A 986 -13.12 26.16 -44.59
C ALA A 986 -12.29 27.26 -45.31
N THR A 987 -12.27 27.26 -46.65
CA THR A 987 -11.62 28.28 -47.46
C THR A 987 -12.60 29.26 -48.10
N GLU A 988 -13.90 29.09 -47.88
CA GLU A 988 -14.94 29.86 -48.55
C GLU A 988 -16.17 30.01 -47.67
N SER A 989 -16.66 31.24 -47.50
CA SER A 989 -17.88 31.47 -46.70
C SER A 989 -18.84 32.50 -47.31
N ILE A 990 -18.47 33.11 -48.43
CA ILE A 990 -19.22 34.19 -49.07
C ILE A 990 -19.48 33.81 -50.54
N ASP A 991 -20.74 33.92 -50.95
CA ASP A 991 -21.20 33.84 -52.33
C ASP A 991 -21.94 35.16 -52.63
N THR A 992 -21.25 36.11 -53.27
CA THR A 992 -21.77 37.47 -53.39
C THR A 992 -22.87 37.60 -54.45
N ASP A 993 -22.89 36.74 -55.47
CA ASP A 993 -23.90 36.74 -56.54
C ASP A 993 -24.89 35.55 -56.50
N ASP A 994 -24.76 34.68 -55.49
CA ASP A 994 -25.56 33.47 -55.24
C ASP A 994 -25.50 32.45 -56.41
N ASP A 995 -24.40 32.37 -57.16
CA ASP A 995 -24.26 31.44 -58.29
C ASP A 995 -23.83 30.01 -57.87
N GLY A 996 -23.39 29.85 -56.62
CA GLY A 996 -22.92 28.61 -56.02
C GLY A 996 -21.41 28.36 -56.15
N ILE A 997 -20.63 29.36 -56.57
CA ILE A 997 -19.17 29.41 -56.51
C ILE A 997 -18.81 30.54 -55.55
N GLY A 998 -18.06 30.26 -54.49
CA GLY A 998 -17.75 31.31 -53.55
C GLY A 998 -16.63 32.22 -54.03
N ASN A 999 -16.56 33.40 -53.44
CA ASN A 999 -15.73 34.53 -53.87
C ASN A 999 -14.22 34.22 -53.99
N ASN A 1000 -13.65 33.32 -53.18
CA ASN A 1000 -12.24 32.96 -53.34
C ASN A 1000 -11.98 32.07 -54.57
N ALA A 1001 -13.01 31.38 -55.06
CA ALA A 1001 -12.97 30.51 -56.23
C ALA A 1001 -13.58 31.15 -57.50
N ASP A 1002 -14.46 32.14 -57.33
CA ASP A 1002 -15.02 32.92 -58.42
C ASP A 1002 -14.02 33.98 -58.91
N ASN A 1003 -14.23 34.47 -60.12
CA ASN A 1003 -13.41 35.49 -60.76
C ASN A 1003 -14.26 36.69 -61.23
N ASP A 1004 -15.52 36.74 -60.82
CA ASP A 1004 -16.58 37.70 -61.16
C ASP A 1004 -17.58 37.68 -59.98
N ASP A 1005 -17.09 38.03 -58.79
CA ASP A 1005 -17.71 37.79 -57.48
C ASP A 1005 -19.14 38.36 -57.36
N ASP A 1006 -19.50 39.41 -58.10
CA ASP A 1006 -20.83 40.02 -58.09
C ASP A 1006 -21.67 39.75 -59.36
N GLY A 1007 -21.13 38.99 -60.30
CA GLY A 1007 -21.83 38.50 -61.48
C GLY A 1007 -22.21 39.59 -62.50
N ASP A 1008 -21.56 40.76 -62.49
CA ASP A 1008 -21.84 41.86 -63.41
C ASP A 1008 -21.27 41.65 -64.84
N SER A 1009 -20.49 40.58 -65.02
CA SER A 1009 -19.76 40.19 -66.23
C SER A 1009 -18.42 40.91 -66.46
N VAL A 1010 -17.89 41.62 -65.47
CA VAL A 1010 -16.54 42.17 -65.41
C VAL A 1010 -15.75 41.37 -64.38
N VAL A 1011 -14.64 40.77 -64.83
CA VAL A 1011 -13.84 39.93 -63.92
C VAL A 1011 -13.20 40.77 -62.81
N ASP A 1012 -13.09 40.28 -61.57
CA ASP A 1012 -12.63 41.06 -60.40
C ASP A 1012 -11.28 41.74 -60.62
N SER A 1013 -10.41 41.11 -61.42
CA SER A 1013 -9.09 41.65 -61.75
C SER A 1013 -9.13 42.91 -62.64
N GLU A 1014 -10.27 43.17 -63.27
CA GLU A 1014 -10.57 44.32 -64.12
C GLU A 1014 -11.69 45.20 -63.52
N ASP A 1015 -12.25 44.80 -62.37
CA ASP A 1015 -13.33 45.48 -61.65
C ASP A 1015 -12.78 46.30 -60.46
N LEU A 1016 -13.21 47.55 -60.33
CA LEU A 1016 -12.83 48.41 -59.20
C LEU A 1016 -13.76 48.24 -57.98
N PHE A 1017 -14.94 47.66 -58.16
CA PHE A 1017 -15.93 47.33 -57.13
C PHE A 1017 -16.43 45.88 -57.27
N PRO A 1018 -15.55 44.87 -57.15
CA PRO A 1018 -15.85 43.46 -57.43
C PRO A 1018 -16.93 42.80 -56.55
N LEU A 1019 -17.61 43.53 -55.66
CA LEU A 1019 -18.67 43.00 -54.79
C LEU A 1019 -20.00 43.77 -54.96
N ASP A 1020 -20.10 44.63 -55.97
CA ASP A 1020 -21.25 45.47 -56.25
C ASP A 1020 -21.60 45.41 -57.74
N ALA A 1021 -22.52 44.51 -58.08
CA ALA A 1021 -22.95 44.25 -59.45
C ALA A 1021 -23.53 45.45 -60.22
N SER A 1022 -23.63 46.61 -59.58
CA SER A 1022 -24.08 47.85 -60.19
C SER A 1022 -22.96 48.82 -60.54
N GLU A 1023 -21.71 48.53 -60.19
CA GLU A 1023 -20.55 49.40 -60.36
C GLU A 1023 -19.32 48.60 -60.79
N SER A 1024 -18.64 48.99 -61.86
CA SER A 1024 -17.39 48.34 -62.27
C SER A 1024 -16.27 49.30 -62.67
N ALA A 1025 -16.51 50.61 -62.53
CA ALA A 1025 -15.58 51.67 -62.90
C ALA A 1025 -15.65 52.86 -61.92
N ASP A 1026 -14.49 53.47 -61.70
CA ASP A 1026 -14.25 54.68 -60.89
C ASP A 1026 -13.36 55.59 -61.76
N PHE A 1027 -13.98 56.44 -62.57
CA PHE A 1027 -13.30 57.15 -63.65
C PHE A 1027 -12.39 58.29 -63.14
N ASP A 1028 -12.62 58.80 -61.93
CA ASP A 1028 -11.80 59.83 -61.28
C ASP A 1028 -10.96 59.33 -60.08
N ASP A 1029 -11.02 58.03 -59.77
CA ASP A 1029 -10.32 57.33 -58.68
C ASP A 1029 -10.69 57.84 -57.27
N ASP A 1030 -11.94 58.28 -57.02
CA ASP A 1030 -12.40 58.80 -55.72
C ASP A 1030 -13.03 57.75 -54.77
N SER A 1031 -13.14 56.51 -55.24
CA SER A 1031 -13.73 55.34 -54.57
C SER A 1031 -15.27 55.35 -54.48
N ILE A 1032 -15.95 56.18 -55.27
CA ILE A 1032 -17.38 56.11 -55.55
C ILE A 1032 -17.54 55.60 -56.99
N GLY A 1033 -18.33 54.55 -57.21
CA GLY A 1033 -18.53 54.01 -58.57
C GLY A 1033 -19.25 55.00 -59.49
N ASP A 1034 -18.94 54.94 -60.78
CA ASP A 1034 -19.44 55.86 -61.81
C ASP A 1034 -20.99 55.97 -61.83
N ASN A 1035 -21.74 54.93 -61.45
CA ASN A 1035 -23.22 54.99 -61.43
C ASN A 1035 -23.80 55.63 -60.15
N ALA A 1036 -22.99 55.75 -59.10
CA ALA A 1036 -23.30 56.37 -57.81
C ALA A 1036 -22.72 57.79 -57.70
N ASP A 1037 -21.64 58.07 -58.42
CA ASP A 1037 -21.14 59.42 -58.64
C ASP A 1037 -22.06 60.16 -59.64
N ASN A 1038 -22.18 61.48 -59.48
CA ASN A 1038 -22.99 62.31 -60.36
C ASN A 1038 -22.13 63.25 -61.23
N ASP A 1039 -20.79 63.14 -61.17
CA ASP A 1039 -19.79 63.89 -61.93
C ASP A 1039 -18.56 62.98 -62.16
N ASP A 1040 -18.76 61.91 -62.93
CA ASP A 1040 -17.86 60.73 -63.04
C ASP A 1040 -16.42 61.06 -63.49
N ASP A 1041 -16.20 62.18 -64.17
CA ASP A 1041 -14.86 62.67 -64.55
C ASP A 1041 -14.37 63.91 -63.76
N ASN A 1042 -15.16 64.32 -62.76
CA ASN A 1042 -14.94 65.42 -61.84
C ASN A 1042 -14.53 66.71 -62.57
N ASP A 1043 -15.03 66.90 -63.80
CA ASP A 1043 -14.78 68.09 -64.61
C ASP A 1043 -15.64 69.28 -64.16
N GLY A 1044 -16.55 69.03 -63.21
CA GLY A 1044 -17.42 70.00 -62.57
C GLY A 1044 -18.78 70.14 -63.25
N VAL A 1045 -19.20 69.16 -64.05
CA VAL A 1045 -20.49 69.11 -64.76
C VAL A 1045 -21.18 67.79 -64.43
N GLU A 1046 -22.33 67.87 -63.75
CA GLU A 1046 -23.08 66.65 -63.42
C GLU A 1046 -23.41 65.82 -64.68
N ASP A 1047 -23.29 64.49 -64.64
CA ASP A 1047 -23.40 63.57 -65.79
C ASP A 1047 -24.72 63.74 -66.56
N SER A 1048 -25.78 64.09 -65.82
CA SER A 1048 -27.11 64.37 -66.37
C SER A 1048 -27.14 65.55 -67.35
N ALA A 1049 -26.12 66.41 -67.30
CA ALA A 1049 -25.91 67.58 -68.13
C ALA A 1049 -24.68 67.47 -69.04
N ASP A 1050 -23.82 66.46 -68.84
CA ASP A 1050 -22.68 66.21 -69.70
C ASP A 1050 -23.07 65.44 -70.98
N VAL A 1051 -22.48 65.85 -72.10
CA VAL A 1051 -22.74 65.29 -73.42
C VAL A 1051 -21.46 64.74 -74.06
N HIS A 1052 -20.36 64.66 -73.30
CA HIS A 1052 -19.03 64.38 -73.80
C HIS A 1052 -18.14 63.62 -72.81
N LEU A 1053 -18.67 62.55 -72.20
CA LEU A 1053 -17.92 61.55 -71.42
C LEU A 1053 -16.50 61.31 -72.00
N GLY A 1054 -15.48 61.77 -71.26
CA GLY A 1054 -14.08 61.35 -71.42
C GLY A 1054 -13.14 62.19 -72.30
N LEU A 1055 -13.16 63.53 -72.27
CA LEU A 1055 -12.10 64.33 -72.95
C LEU A 1055 -11.46 65.43 -72.09
N VAL A 1056 -10.36 65.05 -71.43
CA VAL A 1056 -9.42 65.94 -70.74
C VAL A 1056 -8.93 67.09 -71.65
N SER A 1057 -9.37 68.30 -71.31
CA SER A 1057 -8.64 69.58 -71.39
C SER A 1057 -8.02 70.02 -72.75
N GLY A 1058 -8.56 71.13 -73.27
CA GLY A 1058 -8.28 71.71 -74.59
C GLY A 1058 -6.90 72.35 -74.86
N ASN A 1059 -5.88 72.20 -74.01
CA ASN A 1059 -4.55 72.80 -74.24
C ASN A 1059 -3.36 71.82 -74.03
N VAL A 1060 -2.26 72.05 -74.74
CA VAL A 1060 -1.01 71.29 -74.67
C VAL A 1060 -0.25 71.63 -73.39
N VAL A 1061 0.01 70.64 -72.54
CA VAL A 1061 0.78 70.78 -71.29
C VAL A 1061 2.19 70.23 -71.49
N ILE A 1062 3.21 70.98 -71.05
CA ILE A 1062 4.61 70.50 -70.99
C ILE A 1062 5.07 70.58 -69.54
N THR A 1063 5.59 69.48 -68.98
CA THR A 1063 6.10 69.44 -67.59
C THR A 1063 5.11 70.01 -66.56
N GLY A 1064 3.82 69.72 -66.70
CA GLY A 1064 2.77 70.21 -65.80
C GLY A 1064 2.41 71.70 -65.92
N VAL A 1065 2.87 72.40 -66.97
CA VAL A 1065 2.53 73.80 -67.24
C VAL A 1065 1.74 73.92 -68.54
N ASP A 1066 0.54 74.51 -68.47
CA ASP A 1066 -0.28 74.81 -69.65
C ASP A 1066 0.45 75.82 -70.56
N SER A 1067 0.68 75.40 -71.81
CA SER A 1067 1.31 76.26 -72.81
C SER A 1067 0.33 77.25 -73.46
N GLY A 1068 -0.98 77.16 -73.18
CA GLY A 1068 -2.02 77.95 -73.85
C GLY A 1068 -2.11 77.67 -75.35
N ILE A 1069 -1.50 76.58 -75.82
CA ILE A 1069 -1.60 76.12 -77.21
C ILE A 1069 -2.72 75.08 -77.27
N THR A 1070 -3.72 75.32 -78.10
CA THR A 1070 -4.84 74.41 -78.26
C THR A 1070 -4.38 73.02 -78.68
N ASN A 1071 -4.89 71.99 -77.99
CA ASN A 1071 -4.54 70.60 -78.25
C ASN A 1071 -5.21 70.10 -79.54
N ARG A 1072 -4.51 70.22 -80.67
CA ARG A 1072 -5.01 69.81 -82.00
C ARG A 1072 -4.51 68.42 -82.36
N VAL A 1073 -5.30 67.66 -83.11
CA VAL A 1073 -4.86 66.36 -83.66
C VAL A 1073 -4.10 66.52 -84.99
N ASN A 1074 -3.06 65.72 -85.20
CA ASN A 1074 -2.33 65.67 -86.47
C ASN A 1074 -3.07 64.80 -87.51
N ALA A 1075 -2.51 64.68 -88.72
CA ALA A 1075 -3.10 63.91 -89.82
C ALA A 1075 -3.27 62.39 -89.55
N LEU A 1076 -2.67 61.88 -88.46
CA LEU A 1076 -2.77 60.49 -88.00
C LEU A 1076 -3.70 60.34 -86.78
N GLY A 1077 -4.42 61.41 -86.39
CA GLY A 1077 -5.34 61.38 -85.26
C GLY A 1077 -4.69 61.53 -83.89
N MET A 1078 -3.37 61.73 -83.81
CA MET A 1078 -2.68 61.89 -82.53
C MET A 1078 -2.80 63.34 -82.01
N PRO A 1079 -3.26 63.57 -80.76
CA PRO A 1079 -3.29 64.90 -80.16
C PRO A 1079 -1.88 65.50 -80.05
N LEU A 1080 -1.77 66.81 -80.22
CA LEU A 1080 -0.52 67.54 -80.10
C LEU A 1080 0.04 67.44 -78.68
N ALA A 1081 -0.82 67.39 -77.65
CA ALA A 1081 -0.42 67.18 -76.27
C ALA A 1081 0.30 65.83 -76.10
N VAL A 1082 -0.20 64.76 -76.71
CA VAL A 1082 0.42 63.43 -76.65
C VAL A 1082 1.77 63.42 -77.37
N GLN A 1083 1.86 64.04 -78.55
CA GLN A 1083 3.12 64.13 -79.29
C GLN A 1083 4.19 64.92 -78.53
N VAL A 1084 3.78 65.99 -77.84
CA VAL A 1084 4.68 66.83 -77.04
C VAL A 1084 5.03 66.16 -75.71
N ALA A 1085 4.10 65.44 -75.07
CA ALA A 1085 4.35 64.67 -73.85
C ALA A 1085 5.30 63.49 -74.09
N ASN A 1086 5.15 62.77 -75.21
CA ASN A 1086 6.09 61.70 -75.57
C ASN A 1086 7.50 62.24 -75.81
N ALA A 1087 7.61 63.38 -76.53
CA ALA A 1087 8.88 64.05 -76.71
C ALA A 1087 9.49 64.51 -75.38
N ASP A 1088 8.67 65.01 -74.44
CA ASP A 1088 9.07 65.39 -73.09
C ASP A 1088 9.65 64.20 -72.32
N THR A 1089 8.90 63.10 -72.26
CA THR A 1089 9.28 61.85 -71.59
C THR A 1089 10.57 61.25 -72.16
N ASP A 1090 10.69 61.14 -73.49
CA ASP A 1090 11.90 60.62 -74.14
C ASP A 1090 13.12 61.50 -73.88
N CYS A 1091 12.93 62.82 -73.93
CA CYS A 1091 14.00 63.77 -73.67
C CYS A 1091 14.40 63.82 -72.19
N LEU A 1092 13.46 63.66 -71.25
CA LEU A 1092 13.71 63.52 -69.82
C LEU A 1092 14.52 62.25 -69.53
N ALA A 1093 14.08 61.10 -70.05
CA ALA A 1093 14.76 59.82 -69.85
C ALA A 1093 16.21 59.82 -70.40
N GLY A 1094 16.46 60.53 -71.51
CA GLY A 1094 17.77 60.59 -72.16
C GLY A 1094 18.73 61.67 -71.64
N SER A 1095 18.28 62.60 -70.79
CA SER A 1095 19.05 63.81 -70.44
C SER A 1095 19.53 63.81 -69.00
N LYS A 1096 20.82 64.09 -68.77
CA LYS A 1096 21.42 64.14 -67.42
C LYS A 1096 21.45 65.54 -66.80
N ASN A 1097 21.05 66.56 -67.56
CA ASN A 1097 20.93 67.94 -67.07
C ASN A 1097 20.01 68.75 -67.98
N ALA A 1098 19.53 69.89 -67.47
CA ALA A 1098 18.63 70.78 -68.17
C ALA A 1098 19.17 71.31 -69.52
N GLY A 1099 20.50 71.39 -69.70
CA GLY A 1099 21.08 71.78 -70.99
C GLY A 1099 20.89 70.72 -72.07
N GLN A 1100 21.05 69.44 -71.70
CA GLN A 1100 20.80 68.30 -72.59
C GLN A 1100 19.31 68.15 -72.90
N TYR A 1101 18.45 68.28 -71.89
CA TYR A 1101 17.00 68.22 -72.04
C TYR A 1101 16.47 69.33 -72.96
N ASN A 1102 16.88 70.59 -72.74
CA ASN A 1102 16.47 71.72 -73.59
C ASN A 1102 16.96 71.56 -75.05
N SER A 1103 18.12 70.95 -75.24
CA SER A 1103 18.65 70.65 -76.57
C SER A 1103 17.87 69.52 -77.26
N CYS A 1104 17.47 68.50 -76.53
CA CYS A 1104 16.63 67.40 -77.01
C CYS A 1104 15.23 67.91 -77.38
N MET A 1105 14.55 68.60 -76.47
CA MET A 1105 13.21 69.18 -76.71
C MET A 1105 13.22 70.17 -77.87
N SER A 1106 14.29 70.96 -78.01
CA SER A 1106 14.43 71.85 -79.17
C SER A 1106 14.54 71.11 -80.51
N LYS A 1107 15.09 69.88 -80.50
CA LYS A 1107 15.20 69.04 -81.69
C LYS A 1107 13.84 68.41 -82.05
N GLU A 1108 13.11 67.89 -81.07
CA GLU A 1108 11.78 67.31 -81.28
C GLU A 1108 10.75 68.37 -81.71
N LEU A 1109 10.73 69.54 -81.07
CA LEU A 1109 9.88 70.65 -81.50
C LEU A 1109 10.24 71.18 -82.90
N ASN A 1110 11.51 71.06 -83.33
CA ASN A 1110 11.88 71.35 -84.72
C ASN A 1110 11.32 70.31 -85.70
N ALA A 1111 11.23 69.04 -85.29
CA ALA A 1111 10.66 67.96 -86.09
C ALA A 1111 9.15 68.16 -86.29
N LEU A 1112 8.41 68.44 -85.21
CA LEU A 1112 6.98 68.77 -85.26
C LEU A 1112 6.70 69.99 -86.15
N LYS A 1113 7.57 71.02 -86.06
CA LYS A 1113 7.47 72.18 -86.96
C LYS A 1113 7.73 71.82 -88.43
N ALA A 1114 8.68 70.93 -88.69
CA ALA A 1114 9.00 70.49 -90.05
C ALA A 1114 7.88 69.62 -90.66
N GLN A 1115 7.14 68.89 -89.82
CA GLN A 1115 5.97 68.10 -90.19
C GLN A 1115 4.71 68.97 -90.39
N GLY A 1116 4.71 70.18 -89.83
CA GLY A 1116 3.62 71.15 -89.98
C GLY A 1116 2.61 71.13 -88.82
N ASP A 1117 2.85 70.32 -87.79
CA ASP A 1117 1.96 70.16 -86.64
C ASP A 1117 1.96 71.39 -85.72
N ILE A 1118 3.07 72.15 -85.73
CA ILE A 1118 3.19 73.45 -85.04
C ILE A 1118 3.82 74.52 -85.93
N SER A 1119 3.39 75.78 -85.75
CA SER A 1119 3.96 76.94 -86.42
C SER A 1119 5.32 77.36 -85.85
N GLY A 1120 6.02 78.24 -86.58
CA GLY A 1120 7.28 78.81 -86.10
C GLY A 1120 7.14 79.62 -84.80
N SER A 1121 5.99 80.27 -84.59
CA SER A 1121 5.65 81.00 -83.36
C SER A 1121 5.30 80.07 -82.21
N GLU A 1122 4.50 79.03 -82.44
CA GLU A 1122 4.13 78.03 -81.42
C GLU A 1122 5.35 77.24 -80.94
N LYS A 1123 6.24 76.86 -81.87
CA LYS A 1123 7.54 76.26 -81.51
C LYS A 1123 8.36 77.18 -80.61
N GLY A 1124 8.45 78.46 -80.95
CA GLY A 1124 9.18 79.44 -80.14
C GLY A 1124 8.57 79.60 -78.73
N TYR A 1125 7.25 79.51 -78.61
CA TYR A 1125 6.55 79.57 -77.34
C TYR A 1125 6.78 78.31 -76.49
N LEU A 1126 6.62 77.10 -77.06
CA LEU A 1126 6.88 75.84 -76.36
C LEU A 1126 8.34 75.73 -75.90
N GLN A 1127 9.30 76.17 -76.73
CA GLN A 1127 10.71 76.26 -76.31
C GLN A 1127 10.93 77.24 -75.15
N SER A 1128 10.13 78.29 -75.05
CA SER A 1128 10.20 79.25 -73.94
C SER A 1128 9.60 78.71 -72.63
N VAL A 1129 8.59 77.83 -72.72
CA VAL A 1129 8.01 77.12 -71.57
C VAL A 1129 9.03 76.11 -71.02
N VAL A 1130 9.62 75.30 -71.91
CA VAL A 1130 10.72 74.36 -71.57
C VAL A 1130 11.92 75.08 -70.93
N ALA A 1131 12.28 76.27 -71.40
CA ALA A 1131 13.40 77.03 -70.84
C ALA A 1131 13.10 77.68 -69.46
N LYS A 1132 11.81 77.84 -69.10
CA LYS A 1132 11.37 78.46 -67.84
C LYS A 1132 11.30 77.47 -66.68
N ASN A 1133 11.05 76.18 -66.94
CA ASN A 1133 11.02 75.14 -65.93
C ASN A 1133 12.43 74.62 -65.59
N LYS A 1134 13.23 75.49 -64.96
CA LYS A 1134 14.51 75.13 -64.31
C LYS A 1134 14.40 75.23 -62.80
#